data_AF-A0A5E4R7U7-F1
#
_entry.id   AF-A0A5E4R7U7-F1
#
_cell.length_a   1.000
_cell.length_b   1.000
_cell.length_c   1.000
_cell.angle_alpha   90.00
_cell.angle_beta   90.00
_cell.angle_gamma   90.00
#
_symmetry.space_group_name_H-M   'P 1'
#
loop_
_entity.id
_entity.type
_entity.pdbx_description
1 polymer ?
#
loop_
_entity_poly.entity_id
_entity_poly.type
_entity_poly.pdbx_seq_one_letter_code
_entity_poly.pdbx_strand_id
1 'polypeptide(L)'
;MSENILVIGSGGREHALCWKLADSPLVKSIYCAPGSVGISSILKVDSVNLQVEDTTALAAWCKEKAINLVIIGPEDPLANGIVDALSTHGIKCFGPTKAGAQIEANKDWSKKFMSKYQIPTARYQSFTAAEEAKEFIKKAPFPALVVKASGLAAGKGVVVASSKEEACAAVDAILTDSKYGSAGETVVIEELLEGDEVSVLAFTDGETVSMMPPAQDHKRIGDGDTGPNTGGMGAYCPCPLITPEQLADVKEQVLQRAVDGLKKEGIKYVGVLYAGMMVTKSGPMTLEFNCRFGDPETQVLMLLLETDLYTITKACVDGNLKQVQVKWETEMSAVGVVIASKGYPETSTKGCVISGLSKVQSRPNIMVFHSGVARGANESLVTNGGRVMLVAAKRSSLRSAASVATSAAADIDFPGAQYRKDIAHRAFSKVNGLSYLESGVDIDAAASLVRLIEPVATTTHRRGVLGRLGCYSGLFHLSAMDSRFTDPVLVQGTDGVGTKLKIAEIMQKYDSLGQDLVAMCVNDILCAGAEPFAFLDYMACGRLQITVASTIIKGIADACLMSGCALLGGETAEMPSMYEVGKYDLAGFAVGVVDNLKQLPRMKEIRAGDVVLALPSTGVHSNGYSLVQKIMAETGHSFHEKAPFSTSNKTLGEEFLEPTGIYIKALMPAVKKSLVKGLAHITGGGLLENIPRILPPGVRVRLDATKFRIKPIFGWLQAKGMVSDFEMLRTFNCGVGMVAIVDPVCLQEFIDTVDGVVDVVGTVEAIDKKGGHQVVVDRFVEAMAPLTSPHRVQGASGHKSLSYKDSGVDIEAGDSLVSMIKPLARSTSRSGVLGGLGGFGGCFQLKAVEKEYKDPVLVLAADGVGTKLKIAQRINKHDTIGVDLVAMCVNDVLCNGAAPLTFLDYFACGVLDVHVARDVVAGIADGCRQAAAALIGGETAEMPGMYEPGVYDIAGFALGVVERSHILPRINDIKVGDIIIGLPSNGVHSNGFSLIHNLMKKAGLTLSDKAPFGDEGLTLGEELIKPTRIYVQSVVPALQRGFVKAVAHVTGGGLLENIPRVIPDAVRARLNAHWWNVHPVFSWIADTGSVKDDEMLRTFNCGIGMVLVVAPEHQAELTIKRVCYLSHLYVPSGMTKWNDVV
;
A
#
# COMPACT_ATOMS: atom_id res chain seq x y z
N MET A 1 -14.63 38.09 -39.66
CA MET A 1 -14.75 37.01 -40.65
C MET A 1 -13.83 35.90 -40.20
N SER A 2 -14.23 34.64 -40.34
CA SER A 2 -13.39 33.50 -39.97
C SER A 2 -12.39 33.20 -41.09
N GLU A 3 -11.17 32.84 -40.71
CA GLU A 3 -9.97 32.85 -41.57
C GLU A 3 -9.57 31.42 -41.99
N ASN A 4 -8.90 31.28 -43.14
CA ASN A 4 -8.38 30.01 -43.64
C ASN A 4 -6.88 29.91 -43.39
N ILE A 5 -6.41 28.78 -42.86
CA ILE A 5 -5.00 28.55 -42.52
C ILE A 5 -4.44 27.40 -43.35
N LEU A 6 -3.17 27.49 -43.75
CA LEU A 6 -2.42 26.36 -44.29
C LEU A 6 -1.30 25.96 -43.31
N VAL A 7 -1.22 24.68 -42.95
CA VAL A 7 -0.15 24.09 -42.13
C VAL A 7 0.71 23.18 -43.02
N ILE A 8 2.01 23.42 -43.06
CA ILE A 8 2.97 22.60 -43.83
C ILE A 8 3.52 21.49 -42.95
N GLY A 9 3.42 20.24 -43.41
CA GLY A 9 3.96 19.03 -42.77
C GLY A 9 2.92 17.91 -42.63
N SER A 10 3.28 16.85 -41.90
CA SER A 10 2.45 15.62 -41.79
C SER A 10 2.64 14.81 -40.51
N GLY A 11 3.58 15.20 -39.64
CA GLY A 11 3.96 14.44 -38.44
C GLY A 11 3.11 14.78 -37.21
N GLY A 12 3.52 14.23 -36.07
CA GLY A 12 2.82 14.42 -34.79
C GLY A 12 2.79 15.88 -34.32
N ARG A 13 3.84 16.65 -34.63
CA ARG A 13 3.87 18.11 -34.40
C ARG A 13 2.77 18.83 -35.17
N GLU A 14 2.65 18.58 -36.48
CA GLU A 14 1.60 19.22 -37.28
C GLU A 14 0.20 18.75 -36.89
N HIS A 15 0.06 17.50 -36.42
CA HIS A 15 -1.17 17.04 -35.80
C HIS A 15 -1.52 17.87 -34.57
N ALA A 16 -0.59 18.08 -33.63
CA ALA A 16 -0.83 18.89 -32.45
C ALA A 16 -1.16 20.36 -32.78
N LEU A 17 -0.49 20.93 -33.79
CA LEU A 17 -0.78 22.29 -34.27
C LEU A 17 -2.18 22.38 -34.89
N CYS A 18 -2.55 21.48 -35.79
CA CYS A 18 -3.88 21.46 -36.41
C CYS A 18 -4.97 21.24 -35.35
N TRP A 19 -4.74 20.34 -34.40
CA TRP A 19 -5.64 20.09 -33.28
C TRP A 19 -5.88 21.37 -32.48
N LYS A 20 -4.81 22.08 -32.11
CA LYS A 20 -4.93 23.29 -31.30
C LYS A 20 -5.51 24.48 -32.07
N LEU A 21 -5.25 24.59 -33.37
CA LEU A 21 -5.85 25.60 -34.24
C LEU A 21 -7.34 25.37 -34.45
N ALA A 22 -7.80 24.11 -34.46
CA ALA A 22 -9.20 23.77 -34.65
C ALA A 22 -10.10 24.30 -33.51
N ASP A 23 -9.56 24.44 -32.30
CA ASP A 23 -10.24 25.03 -31.14
C ASP A 23 -10.57 26.52 -31.36
N SER A 24 -9.86 27.21 -32.26
CA SER A 24 -10.02 28.64 -32.46
C SER A 24 -11.38 29.00 -33.07
N PRO A 25 -12.14 29.93 -32.48
CA PRO A 25 -13.38 30.45 -33.09
C PRO A 25 -13.11 31.36 -34.29
N LEU A 26 -11.87 31.86 -34.44
CA LEU A 26 -11.46 32.74 -35.52
C LEU A 26 -11.09 31.97 -36.80
N VAL A 27 -10.89 30.66 -36.70
CA VAL A 27 -10.47 29.79 -37.80
C VAL A 27 -11.66 29.06 -38.38
N LYS A 28 -11.86 29.23 -39.69
CA LYS A 28 -12.91 28.57 -40.47
C LYS A 28 -12.49 27.18 -40.93
N SER A 29 -11.35 27.13 -41.62
CA SER A 29 -10.83 25.95 -42.29
C SER A 29 -9.31 25.91 -42.18
N ILE A 30 -8.77 24.73 -41.93
CA ILE A 30 -7.35 24.45 -41.82
C ILE A 30 -7.01 23.46 -42.93
N TYR A 31 -6.10 23.82 -43.81
CA TYR A 31 -5.55 22.91 -44.81
C TYR A 31 -4.20 22.42 -44.32
N CYS A 32 -3.90 21.13 -44.46
CA CYS A 32 -2.59 20.58 -44.11
C CYS A 32 -1.94 19.90 -45.31
N ALA A 33 -0.70 20.26 -45.64
CA ALA A 33 0.00 19.80 -46.84
C ALA A 33 1.36 19.17 -46.50
N PRO A 34 1.59 17.88 -46.81
CA PRO A 34 0.62 16.93 -47.39
C PRO A 34 -0.45 16.44 -46.39
N GLY A 35 -0.27 16.71 -45.09
CA GLY A 35 -1.12 16.17 -44.03
C GLY A 35 -0.93 14.67 -43.80
N SER A 36 -1.79 14.07 -42.99
CA SER A 36 -1.79 12.63 -42.71
C SER A 36 -3.18 12.15 -42.33
N VAL A 37 -3.40 10.83 -42.36
CA VAL A 37 -4.70 10.22 -42.03
C VAL A 37 -5.18 10.63 -40.64
N GLY A 38 -4.27 10.79 -39.67
CA GLY A 38 -4.62 11.27 -38.34
C GLY A 38 -5.01 12.74 -38.35
N ILE A 39 -4.30 13.59 -39.08
CA ILE A 39 -4.61 15.02 -39.19
C ILE A 39 -5.98 15.24 -39.83
N SER A 40 -6.34 14.45 -40.84
CA SER A 40 -7.65 14.54 -41.52
C SER A 40 -8.83 14.14 -40.62
N SER A 41 -8.59 13.57 -39.43
CA SER A 41 -9.66 13.23 -38.48
C SER A 41 -10.09 14.40 -37.60
N ILE A 42 -9.35 15.51 -37.62
CA ILE A 42 -9.60 16.70 -36.80
C ILE A 42 -10.69 17.56 -37.45
N LEU A 43 -11.59 18.09 -36.62
CA LEU A 43 -12.63 19.01 -37.09
C LEU A 43 -12.02 20.27 -37.72
N LYS A 44 -12.61 20.76 -38.82
CA LYS A 44 -12.14 21.90 -39.63
C LYS A 44 -10.88 21.65 -40.46
N VAL A 45 -10.30 20.44 -40.44
CA VAL A 45 -9.03 20.16 -41.10
C VAL A 45 -9.22 19.32 -42.38
N ASP A 46 -8.67 19.81 -43.50
CA ASP A 46 -8.60 19.10 -44.78
C ASP A 46 -7.14 18.84 -45.14
N SER A 47 -6.76 17.57 -45.34
CA SER A 47 -5.42 17.24 -45.86
C SER A 47 -5.40 17.36 -47.38
N VAL A 48 -4.43 18.09 -47.92
CA VAL A 48 -4.33 18.43 -49.34
C VAL A 48 -3.00 17.97 -49.91
N ASN A 49 -3.04 17.35 -51.08
CA ASN A 49 -1.83 16.89 -51.77
C ASN A 49 -1.21 18.04 -52.59
N LEU A 50 -0.27 18.76 -51.98
CA LEU A 50 0.47 19.85 -52.63
C LEU A 50 1.96 19.54 -52.57
N GLN A 51 2.68 19.82 -53.67
CA GLN A 51 4.13 19.79 -53.68
C GLN A 51 4.65 21.08 -53.05
N VAL A 52 5.19 20.97 -51.82
CA VAL A 52 5.60 22.11 -51.00
C VAL A 52 6.84 22.81 -51.58
N GLU A 53 7.63 22.09 -52.37
CA GLU A 53 8.84 22.57 -53.03
C GLU A 53 8.52 23.51 -54.22
N ASP A 54 7.37 23.34 -54.87
CA ASP A 54 6.89 24.25 -55.92
C ASP A 54 6.19 25.47 -55.29
N THR A 55 7.02 26.39 -54.81
CA THR A 55 6.55 27.61 -54.13
C THR A 55 5.69 28.53 -55.03
N THR A 56 5.81 28.43 -56.36
CA THR A 56 4.99 29.22 -57.30
C THR A 56 3.58 28.65 -57.37
N ALA A 57 3.45 27.33 -57.56
CA ALA A 57 2.16 26.67 -57.53
C ALA A 57 1.49 26.81 -56.15
N LEU A 58 2.27 26.71 -55.07
CA LEU A 58 1.79 26.90 -53.71
C LEU A 58 1.23 28.31 -53.49
N ALA A 59 1.92 29.35 -53.95
CA ALA A 59 1.45 30.73 -53.83
C ALA A 59 0.14 30.97 -54.60
N ALA A 60 0.02 30.41 -55.81
CA ALA A 60 -1.21 30.48 -56.60
C ALA A 60 -2.38 29.79 -55.89
N TRP A 61 -2.14 28.60 -55.34
CA TRP A 61 -3.14 27.85 -54.58
C TRP A 61 -3.57 28.58 -53.31
N CYS A 62 -2.63 29.18 -52.58
CA CYS A 62 -2.94 29.99 -51.39
C CYS A 62 -3.87 31.17 -51.72
N LYS A 63 -3.67 31.82 -52.87
CA LYS A 63 -4.56 32.90 -53.34
C LYS A 63 -5.94 32.37 -53.71
N GLU A 64 -6.02 31.24 -54.42
CA GLU A 64 -7.29 30.60 -54.80
C GLU A 64 -8.13 30.24 -53.57
N LYS A 65 -7.51 29.66 -52.53
CA LYS A 65 -8.18 29.25 -51.29
C LYS A 65 -8.32 30.37 -50.25
N ALA A 66 -7.91 31.59 -50.60
CA ALA A 66 -7.89 32.75 -49.71
C ALA A 66 -7.23 32.43 -48.36
N ILE A 67 -6.04 31.82 -48.40
CA ILE A 67 -5.25 31.50 -47.21
C ILE A 67 -4.76 32.78 -46.55
N ASN A 68 -5.11 32.96 -45.28
CA ASN A 68 -4.79 34.15 -44.50
C ASN A 68 -3.45 34.03 -43.77
N LEU A 69 -3.05 32.81 -43.42
CA LEU A 69 -1.81 32.51 -42.71
C LEU A 69 -1.29 31.12 -43.10
N VAL A 70 0.00 31.03 -43.39
CA VAL A 70 0.71 29.76 -43.58
C VAL A 70 1.59 29.51 -42.35
N ILE A 71 1.44 28.36 -41.70
CA ILE A 71 2.28 27.92 -40.56
C ILE A 71 3.20 26.82 -41.06
N ILE A 72 4.52 27.02 -40.95
CA ILE A 72 5.50 26.06 -41.43
C ILE A 72 5.98 25.20 -40.26
N GLY A 73 5.68 23.91 -40.32
CA GLY A 73 6.10 22.93 -39.32
C GLY A 73 7.56 22.47 -39.48
N PRO A 74 7.96 21.91 -40.63
CA PRO A 74 9.30 21.35 -40.83
C PRO A 74 10.37 22.39 -41.18
N GLU A 75 11.60 22.05 -40.83
CA GLU A 75 12.80 22.85 -41.04
C GLU A 75 13.24 22.94 -42.52
N ASP A 76 13.07 21.87 -43.31
CA ASP A 76 13.54 21.83 -44.70
C ASP A 76 12.90 22.92 -45.59
N PRO A 77 11.56 23.14 -45.58
CA PRO A 77 10.97 24.25 -46.33
C PRO A 77 11.44 25.63 -45.88
N LEU A 78 11.70 25.81 -44.58
CA LEU A 78 12.24 27.08 -44.04
C LEU A 78 13.65 27.35 -44.57
N ALA A 79 14.53 26.35 -44.51
CA ALA A 79 15.89 26.44 -45.04
C ALA A 79 15.93 26.67 -46.56
N ASN A 80 14.92 26.17 -47.28
CA ASN A 80 14.77 26.36 -48.72
C ASN A 80 14.10 27.70 -49.11
N GLY A 81 13.64 28.49 -48.14
CA GLY A 81 13.10 29.84 -48.37
C GLY A 81 11.63 29.88 -48.81
N ILE A 82 10.81 28.94 -48.33
CA ILE A 82 9.36 28.95 -48.57
C ILE A 82 8.72 30.28 -48.13
N VAL A 83 9.16 30.82 -46.99
CA VAL A 83 8.64 32.07 -46.42
C VAL A 83 8.99 33.25 -47.33
N ASP A 84 10.23 33.31 -47.83
CA ASP A 84 10.68 34.34 -48.77
C ASP A 84 9.81 34.31 -50.03
N ALA A 85 9.62 33.13 -50.63
CA ALA A 85 8.85 32.95 -51.85
C ALA A 85 7.36 33.34 -51.69
N LEU A 86 6.71 32.90 -50.61
CA LEU A 86 5.30 33.22 -50.36
C LEU A 86 5.09 34.70 -49.99
N SER A 87 6.04 35.30 -49.28
CA SER A 87 5.96 36.73 -48.90
C SER A 87 5.99 37.65 -50.11
N THR A 88 6.74 37.32 -51.18
CA THR A 88 6.72 38.11 -52.43
C THR A 88 5.34 38.17 -53.09
N HIS A 89 4.45 37.22 -52.74
CA HIS A 89 3.08 37.15 -53.23
C HIS A 89 2.05 37.74 -52.25
N GLY A 90 2.51 38.37 -51.16
CA GLY A 90 1.66 38.97 -50.12
C GLY A 90 1.05 37.98 -49.13
N ILE A 91 1.54 36.73 -49.11
CA ILE A 91 1.02 35.68 -48.23
C ILE A 91 1.76 35.74 -46.89
N LYS A 92 1.00 35.85 -45.81
CA LYS A 92 1.53 35.89 -44.44
C LYS A 92 1.99 34.51 -44.00
N CYS A 93 3.21 34.43 -43.46
CA CYS A 93 3.81 33.18 -43.01
C CYS A 93 4.29 33.27 -41.57
N PHE A 94 3.96 32.27 -40.76
CA PHE A 94 4.53 32.04 -39.43
C PHE A 94 5.67 31.02 -39.57
N GLY A 95 6.89 31.55 -39.57
CA GLY A 95 8.14 30.82 -39.78
C GLY A 95 9.21 31.80 -40.27
N PRO A 96 10.49 31.58 -39.92
CA PRO A 96 11.56 32.50 -40.31
C PRO A 96 11.83 32.45 -41.82
N THR A 97 12.39 33.53 -42.36
CA THR A 97 12.96 33.53 -43.72
C THR A 97 14.15 32.57 -43.82
N LYS A 98 14.60 32.28 -45.04
CA LYS A 98 15.81 31.49 -45.31
C LYS A 98 17.02 31.99 -44.52
N ALA A 99 17.16 33.32 -44.39
CA ALA A 99 18.23 33.93 -43.61
C ALA A 99 18.12 33.61 -42.11
N GLY A 100 16.91 33.63 -41.54
CA GLY A 100 16.67 33.25 -40.15
C GLY A 100 16.81 31.74 -39.90
N ALA A 101 16.40 30.91 -40.86
CA ALA A 101 16.48 29.45 -40.77
C ALA A 101 17.93 28.92 -40.70
N GLN A 102 18.93 29.72 -41.09
CA GLN A 102 20.36 29.37 -40.96
C GLN A 102 20.77 29.07 -39.52
N ILE A 103 20.04 29.58 -38.52
CA ILE A 103 20.32 29.31 -37.10
C ILE A 103 20.21 27.82 -36.73
N GLU A 104 19.40 27.06 -37.48
CA GLU A 104 19.30 25.59 -37.40
C GLU A 104 20.06 24.93 -38.58
N ALA A 105 19.89 25.45 -39.79
CA ALA A 105 20.37 24.81 -41.01
C ALA A 105 21.90 24.82 -41.18
N ASN A 106 22.62 25.70 -40.46
CA ASN A 106 24.08 25.80 -40.50
C ASN A 106 24.66 25.95 -39.09
N LYS A 107 25.19 24.84 -38.53
CA LYS A 107 25.72 24.82 -37.15
C LYS A 107 26.96 25.67 -36.97
N ASP A 108 27.83 25.76 -37.98
CA ASP A 108 28.99 26.66 -37.93
C ASP A 108 28.56 28.12 -37.83
N TRP A 109 27.59 28.54 -38.65
CA TRP A 109 27.01 29.88 -38.58
C TRP A 109 26.34 30.13 -37.23
N SER A 110 25.54 29.17 -36.75
CA SER A 110 24.83 29.26 -35.46
C SER A 110 25.79 29.42 -34.27
N LYS A 111 26.91 28.69 -34.26
CA LYS A 111 27.96 28.82 -33.23
C LYS A 111 28.71 30.14 -33.32
N LYS A 112 29.03 30.62 -34.53
CA LYS A 112 29.62 31.97 -34.73
C LYS A 112 28.68 33.06 -34.25
N PHE A 113 27.39 32.94 -34.54
CA PHE A 113 26.34 33.83 -34.08
C PHE A 113 26.26 33.85 -32.54
N MET A 114 26.17 32.68 -31.90
CA MET A 114 26.15 32.57 -30.44
C MET A 114 27.39 33.21 -29.79
N SER A 115 28.58 32.96 -30.34
CA SER A 115 29.81 33.56 -29.84
C SER A 115 29.85 35.07 -30.02
N LYS A 116 29.43 35.59 -31.19
CA LYS A 116 29.43 37.03 -31.50
C LYS A 116 28.51 37.81 -30.57
N TYR A 117 27.34 37.25 -30.28
CA TYR A 117 26.34 37.87 -29.42
C TYR A 117 26.42 37.40 -27.97
N GLN A 118 27.47 36.70 -27.54
CA GLN A 118 27.65 36.27 -26.14
C GLN A 118 26.47 35.47 -25.59
N ILE A 119 25.92 34.57 -26.40
CA ILE A 119 24.94 33.57 -25.97
C ILE A 119 25.72 32.40 -25.34
N PRO A 120 25.41 31.99 -24.09
CA PRO A 120 26.09 30.87 -23.43
C PRO A 120 26.05 29.59 -24.28
N THR A 121 27.20 29.04 -24.65
CA THR A 121 27.31 27.80 -25.44
C THR A 121 28.65 27.10 -25.18
N ALA A 122 28.73 25.80 -25.53
CA ALA A 122 29.96 25.01 -25.40
C ALA A 122 31.13 25.65 -26.18
N ARG A 123 32.35 25.52 -25.65
CA ARG A 123 33.57 25.88 -26.39
C ARG A 123 33.63 25.03 -27.68
N TYR A 124 33.97 25.65 -28.80
CA TYR A 124 33.93 24.98 -30.09
C TYR A 124 34.98 25.51 -31.07
N GLN A 125 35.26 24.73 -32.12
CA GLN A 125 35.91 25.19 -33.34
C GLN A 125 35.42 24.38 -34.55
N SER A 126 35.43 25.01 -35.72
CA SER A 126 34.95 24.41 -36.98
C SER A 126 36.11 24.11 -37.93
N PHE A 127 35.99 23.02 -38.69
CA PHE A 127 37.06 22.53 -39.56
C PHE A 127 36.49 21.98 -40.88
N THR A 128 37.27 22.13 -41.95
CA THR A 128 37.02 21.49 -43.26
C THR A 128 38.05 20.41 -43.58
N ALA A 129 39.20 20.39 -42.88
CA ALA A 129 40.24 19.39 -43.01
C ALA A 129 40.23 18.40 -41.84
N ALA A 130 40.15 17.10 -42.15
CA ALA A 130 40.06 16.04 -41.14
C ALA A 130 41.29 15.99 -40.22
N GLU A 131 42.50 16.20 -40.75
CA GLU A 131 43.73 16.16 -39.94
C GLU A 131 43.78 17.29 -38.90
N GLU A 132 43.41 18.52 -39.28
CA GLU A 132 43.35 19.67 -38.37
C GLU A 132 42.31 19.47 -37.27
N ALA A 133 41.14 18.93 -37.63
CA ALA A 133 40.08 18.57 -36.70
C ALA A 133 40.54 17.52 -35.67
N LYS A 134 41.25 16.47 -36.13
CA LYS A 134 41.82 15.43 -35.25
C LYS A 134 42.92 15.96 -34.35
N GLU A 135 43.75 16.88 -34.86
CA GLU A 135 44.79 17.53 -34.05
C GLU A 135 44.18 18.40 -32.94
N PHE A 136 43.11 19.14 -33.25
CA PHE A 136 42.36 19.92 -32.26
C PHE A 136 41.78 19.03 -31.15
N ILE A 137 41.12 17.92 -31.47
CA ILE A 137 40.59 16.95 -30.49
C ILE A 137 41.71 16.46 -29.54
N LYS A 138 42.89 16.18 -30.09
CA LYS A 138 44.03 15.69 -29.31
C LYS A 138 44.60 16.75 -28.37
N LYS A 139 44.72 18.01 -28.81
CA LYS A 139 45.39 19.10 -28.08
C LYS A 139 44.48 19.98 -27.23
N ALA A 140 43.16 19.93 -27.42
CA ALA A 140 42.23 20.81 -26.70
C ALA A 140 42.39 20.67 -25.16
N PRO A 141 42.36 21.79 -24.40
CA PRO A 141 42.45 21.78 -22.94
C PRO A 141 41.14 21.39 -22.24
N PHE A 142 40.22 20.78 -22.98
CA PHE A 142 38.88 20.37 -22.55
C PHE A 142 38.44 19.14 -23.35
N PRO A 143 37.42 18.38 -22.90
CA PRO A 143 36.94 17.20 -23.62
C PRO A 143 36.21 17.59 -24.92
N ALA A 144 36.98 17.78 -26.00
CA ALA A 144 36.48 18.01 -27.35
C ALA A 144 35.94 16.71 -27.97
N LEU A 145 34.82 16.21 -27.43
CA LEU A 145 34.27 14.88 -27.71
C LEU A 145 32.92 14.90 -28.45
N VAL A 146 32.38 16.08 -28.75
CA VAL A 146 31.13 16.20 -29.49
C VAL A 146 31.44 16.64 -30.92
N VAL A 147 31.13 15.81 -31.91
CA VAL A 147 31.42 16.03 -33.33
C VAL A 147 30.12 16.18 -34.09
N LYS A 148 29.92 17.32 -34.75
CA LYS A 148 28.68 17.64 -35.47
C LYS A 148 28.93 18.02 -36.93
N ALA A 149 28.16 17.48 -37.86
CA ALA A 149 28.12 17.95 -39.24
C ALA A 149 27.39 19.31 -39.32
N SER A 150 27.94 20.27 -40.07
CA SER A 150 27.42 21.64 -40.09
C SER A 150 26.03 21.75 -40.74
N GLY A 151 25.77 21.04 -41.83
CA GLY A 151 24.49 21.10 -42.55
C GLY A 151 23.35 20.29 -41.92
N LEU A 152 22.18 20.34 -42.55
CA LEU A 152 21.01 19.53 -42.20
C LEU A 152 21.27 18.06 -42.55
N ALA A 153 21.40 17.23 -41.51
CA ALA A 153 21.68 15.79 -41.62
C ALA A 153 20.55 14.93 -41.03
N ALA A 154 19.29 15.41 -41.12
CA ALA A 154 18.09 14.74 -40.62
C ALA A 154 18.22 14.21 -39.16
N GLY A 155 18.86 14.99 -38.28
CA GLY A 155 19.09 14.62 -36.87
C GLY A 155 20.16 13.54 -36.62
N LYS A 156 20.81 12.99 -37.65
CA LYS A 156 21.83 11.92 -37.54
C LYS A 156 23.28 12.43 -37.57
N GLY A 157 23.47 13.72 -37.76
CA GLY A 157 24.79 14.35 -37.93
C GLY A 157 25.54 14.69 -36.63
N VAL A 158 25.16 14.15 -35.48
CA VAL A 158 25.80 14.44 -34.19
C VAL A 158 26.32 13.14 -33.56
N VAL A 159 27.60 13.12 -33.21
CA VAL A 159 28.26 12.03 -32.49
C VAL A 159 28.80 12.56 -31.17
N VAL A 160 28.38 11.94 -30.06
CA VAL A 160 28.93 12.18 -28.72
C VAL A 160 29.85 11.02 -28.40
N ALA A 161 31.15 11.25 -28.52
CA ALA A 161 32.16 10.22 -28.38
C ALA A 161 32.52 9.96 -26.90
N SER A 162 32.79 8.70 -26.57
CA SER A 162 33.30 8.27 -25.27
C SER A 162 34.81 8.48 -25.12
N SER A 163 35.53 8.65 -26.22
CA SER A 163 36.98 8.88 -26.23
C SER A 163 37.43 9.78 -27.38
N LYS A 164 38.68 10.27 -27.30
CA LYS A 164 39.29 11.08 -28.37
C LYS A 164 39.42 10.29 -29.67
N GLU A 165 39.67 8.99 -29.60
CA GLU A 165 39.79 8.08 -30.74
C GLU A 165 38.45 7.94 -31.46
N GLU A 166 37.36 7.76 -30.71
CA GLU A 166 36.01 7.71 -31.27
C GLU A 166 35.60 9.05 -31.89
N ALA A 167 35.97 10.18 -31.26
CA ALA A 167 35.75 11.50 -31.83
C ALA A 167 36.53 11.69 -33.15
N CYS A 168 37.79 11.23 -33.22
CA CYS A 168 38.56 11.23 -34.47
C CYS A 168 37.92 10.34 -35.55
N ALA A 169 37.42 9.17 -35.19
CA ALA A 169 36.71 8.29 -36.13
C ALA A 169 35.42 8.93 -36.66
N ALA A 170 34.70 9.67 -35.80
CA ALA A 170 33.53 10.43 -36.21
C ALA A 170 33.87 11.56 -37.20
N VAL A 171 35.01 12.22 -37.02
CA VAL A 171 35.54 13.22 -37.99
C VAL A 171 35.81 12.57 -39.34
N ASP A 172 36.50 11.43 -39.36
CA ASP A 172 36.80 10.71 -40.61
C ASP A 172 35.49 10.28 -41.31
N ALA A 173 34.51 9.77 -40.57
CA ALA A 173 33.21 9.39 -41.12
C ALA A 173 32.43 10.57 -41.73
N ILE A 174 32.58 11.79 -41.20
CA ILE A 174 31.88 12.98 -41.69
C ILE A 174 32.60 13.61 -42.88
N LEU A 175 33.91 13.88 -42.75
CA LEU A 175 34.70 14.64 -43.73
C LEU A 175 35.34 13.76 -44.81
N THR A 176 35.78 12.55 -44.48
CA THR A 176 36.54 11.69 -45.41
C THR A 176 35.59 10.76 -46.17
N ASP A 177 34.69 10.09 -45.46
CA ASP A 177 33.75 9.12 -46.06
C ASP A 177 32.54 9.81 -46.73
N SER A 178 32.45 11.14 -46.65
CA SER A 178 31.34 11.96 -47.22
C SER A 178 29.95 11.42 -46.85
N LYS A 179 29.81 10.83 -45.66
CA LYS A 179 28.62 10.09 -45.21
C LYS A 179 27.31 10.89 -45.29
N TYR A 180 27.39 12.22 -45.28
CA TYR A 180 26.25 13.14 -45.34
C TYR A 180 26.27 14.08 -46.56
N GLY A 181 27.07 13.80 -47.58
CA GLY A 181 27.19 14.65 -48.77
C GLY A 181 27.65 16.08 -48.43
N SER A 182 27.10 17.09 -49.10
CA SER A 182 27.45 18.51 -48.88
C SER A 182 27.16 19.02 -47.46
N ALA A 183 26.28 18.36 -46.71
CA ALA A 183 26.02 18.69 -45.31
C ALA A 183 27.22 18.38 -44.38
N GLY A 184 28.16 17.56 -44.85
CA GLY A 184 29.36 17.14 -44.13
C GLY A 184 30.64 17.91 -44.48
N GLU A 185 30.62 18.90 -45.38
CA GLU A 185 31.83 19.64 -45.82
C GLU A 185 32.56 20.41 -44.69
N THR A 186 31.82 20.74 -43.64
CA THR A 186 32.35 21.37 -42.42
C THR A 186 31.90 20.58 -41.21
N VAL A 187 32.84 20.28 -40.30
CA VAL A 187 32.58 19.68 -38.99
C VAL A 187 32.77 20.70 -37.88
N VAL A 188 31.88 20.70 -36.90
CA VAL A 188 31.97 21.49 -35.67
C VAL A 188 32.34 20.54 -34.54
N ILE A 189 33.45 20.83 -33.85
CA ILE A 189 33.89 20.07 -32.68
C ILE A 189 33.63 20.91 -31.44
N GLU A 190 32.91 20.34 -30.47
CA GLU A 190 32.47 21.01 -29.24
C GLU A 190 32.98 20.29 -27.99
N GLU A 191 33.11 21.07 -26.92
CA GLU A 191 33.23 20.58 -25.56
C GLU A 191 32.02 19.69 -25.17
N LEU A 192 32.30 18.57 -24.51
CA LEU A 192 31.28 17.75 -23.86
C LEU A 192 30.75 18.45 -22.61
N LEU A 193 29.48 18.86 -22.65
CA LEU A 193 28.78 19.42 -21.49
C LEU A 193 28.10 18.30 -20.70
N GLU A 194 28.22 18.36 -19.37
CA GLU A 194 27.58 17.43 -18.45
C GLU A 194 26.44 18.14 -17.69
N GLY A 195 25.25 17.55 -17.71
CA GLY A 195 24.07 18.10 -17.08
C GLY A 195 22.78 17.42 -17.52
N ASP A 196 21.67 18.08 -17.21
CA ASP A 196 20.33 17.67 -17.66
C ASP A 196 19.93 18.44 -18.93
N GLU A 197 19.47 17.75 -19.96
CA GLU A 197 18.97 18.39 -21.19
C GLU A 197 17.59 19.02 -20.95
N VAL A 198 17.39 20.24 -21.43
CA VAL A 198 16.11 20.96 -21.34
C VAL A 198 15.83 21.67 -22.67
N SER A 199 14.59 21.58 -23.12
CA SER A 199 14.07 22.28 -24.31
C SER A 199 13.33 23.54 -23.88
N VAL A 200 13.76 24.72 -24.34
CA VAL A 200 13.07 25.99 -24.10
C VAL A 200 12.71 26.65 -25.43
N LEU A 201 11.41 26.82 -25.66
CA LEU A 201 10.87 27.37 -26.90
C LEU A 201 10.29 28.76 -26.63
N ALA A 202 10.22 29.59 -27.66
CA ALA A 202 9.53 30.87 -27.57
C ALA A 202 8.89 31.29 -28.89
N PHE A 203 7.72 31.93 -28.78
CA PHE A 203 7.14 32.71 -29.86
C PHE A 203 7.89 34.03 -30.01
N THR A 204 8.11 34.48 -31.25
CA THR A 204 8.69 35.80 -31.50
C THR A 204 8.17 36.44 -32.80
N ASP A 205 8.07 37.76 -32.78
CA ASP A 205 7.74 38.62 -33.93
C ASP A 205 8.98 39.32 -34.53
N GLY A 206 10.17 38.97 -34.05
CA GLY A 206 11.45 39.58 -34.41
C GLY A 206 11.88 40.72 -33.49
N GLU A 207 11.08 41.04 -32.48
CA GLU A 207 11.41 42.04 -31.45
C GLU A 207 11.11 41.55 -30.03
N THR A 208 9.96 40.91 -29.83
CA THR A 208 9.52 40.39 -28.53
C THR A 208 9.65 38.89 -28.47
N VAL A 209 10.07 38.36 -27.32
CA VAL A 209 10.07 36.91 -27.02
C VAL A 209 8.98 36.59 -26.00
N SER A 210 8.10 35.66 -26.34
CA SER A 210 7.17 35.02 -25.40
C SER A 210 7.55 33.57 -25.20
N MET A 211 8.25 33.31 -24.08
CA MET A 211 8.79 32.01 -23.71
C MET A 211 7.68 31.02 -23.32
N MET A 212 7.80 29.78 -23.79
CA MET A 212 6.94 28.64 -23.44
C MET A 212 7.48 27.96 -22.17
N PRO A 213 6.64 27.21 -21.42
CA PRO A 213 7.12 26.38 -20.32
C PRO A 213 8.23 25.42 -20.78
N PRO A 214 9.26 25.17 -19.96
CA PRO A 214 10.36 24.28 -20.35
C PRO A 214 9.84 22.86 -20.51
N ALA A 215 10.35 22.14 -21.50
CA ALA A 215 10.04 20.73 -21.75
C ALA A 215 11.33 19.91 -21.76
N GLN A 216 11.23 18.58 -21.74
CA GLN A 216 12.35 17.70 -22.02
C GLN A 216 11.86 16.56 -22.91
N ASP A 217 12.60 16.26 -23.97
CA ASP A 217 12.41 15.09 -24.81
C ASP A 217 13.31 13.93 -24.38
N HIS A 218 12.90 12.71 -24.72
CA HIS A 218 13.64 11.48 -24.43
C HIS A 218 14.15 10.86 -25.73
N LYS A 219 15.37 11.18 -26.14
CA LYS A 219 15.91 10.82 -27.47
C LYS A 219 16.19 9.34 -27.67
N ARG A 220 16.58 8.60 -26.64
CA ARG A 220 17.03 7.21 -26.75
C ARG A 220 15.84 6.24 -26.89
N ILE A 221 16.01 5.17 -27.67
CA ILE A 221 14.93 4.19 -27.97
C ILE A 221 14.48 3.38 -26.75
N GLY A 222 15.39 3.09 -25.80
CA GLY A 222 15.13 2.22 -24.65
C GLY A 222 15.05 2.97 -23.31
N ASP A 223 14.45 2.30 -22.32
CA ASP A 223 14.41 2.75 -20.93
C ASP A 223 15.83 2.95 -20.37
N GLY A 224 15.98 3.84 -19.38
CA GLY A 224 17.27 4.19 -18.79
C GLY A 224 18.22 4.91 -19.75
N ASP A 225 17.67 5.58 -20.77
CA ASP A 225 18.40 6.27 -21.83
C ASP A 225 19.36 5.35 -22.63
N THR A 226 18.94 4.09 -22.84
CA THR A 226 19.73 3.07 -23.55
C THR A 226 19.38 2.97 -25.05
N GLY A 227 20.30 2.42 -25.84
CA GLY A 227 20.11 2.18 -27.28
C GLY A 227 20.41 3.40 -28.18
N PRO A 228 20.17 3.32 -29.49
CA PRO A 228 20.44 4.41 -30.44
C PRO A 228 19.59 5.67 -30.20
N ASN A 229 20.12 6.83 -30.62
CA ASN A 229 19.39 8.09 -30.65
C ASN A 229 18.28 8.07 -31.71
N THR A 230 17.13 8.62 -31.36
CA THR A 230 15.94 8.72 -32.19
C THR A 230 15.49 10.18 -32.29
N GLY A 231 14.46 10.48 -33.09
CA GLY A 231 13.77 11.77 -33.05
C GLY A 231 12.90 12.00 -31.80
N GLY A 232 13.17 11.34 -30.67
CA GLY A 232 12.39 11.44 -29.43
C GLY A 232 11.34 10.33 -29.27
N MET A 233 11.43 9.60 -28.16
CA MET A 233 10.50 8.55 -27.71
C MET A 233 9.42 9.05 -26.75
N GLY A 234 9.42 10.34 -26.45
CA GLY A 234 8.46 10.98 -25.58
C GLY A 234 8.96 12.34 -25.16
N ALA A 235 8.07 13.13 -24.56
CA ALA A 235 8.42 14.41 -23.94
C ALA A 235 7.52 14.66 -22.74
N TYR A 236 7.92 15.59 -21.89
CA TYR A 236 7.08 16.09 -20.81
C TYR A 236 7.26 17.58 -20.57
N CYS A 237 6.23 18.18 -19.96
CA CYS A 237 6.15 19.60 -19.67
C CYS A 237 5.24 19.84 -18.44
N PRO A 238 5.58 20.75 -17.51
CA PRO A 238 6.83 21.50 -17.45
C PRO A 238 8.02 20.64 -16.98
N CYS A 239 9.24 21.05 -17.32
CA CYS A 239 10.48 20.40 -16.90
C CYS A 239 11.02 21.04 -15.60
N PRO A 240 11.04 20.31 -14.46
CA PRO A 240 11.49 20.87 -13.18
C PRO A 240 13.02 20.84 -13.00
N LEU A 241 13.77 20.44 -14.02
CA LEU A 241 15.24 20.35 -13.96
C LEU A 241 15.94 21.72 -14.10
N ILE A 242 15.19 22.75 -14.50
CA ILE A 242 15.64 24.13 -14.59
C ILE A 242 14.88 24.98 -13.57
N THR A 243 15.59 25.80 -12.77
CA THR A 243 14.93 26.65 -11.76
C THR A 243 14.27 27.87 -12.40
N PRO A 244 13.29 28.51 -11.73
CA PRO A 244 12.68 29.74 -12.23
C PRO A 244 13.69 30.87 -12.50
N GLU A 245 14.74 30.99 -11.68
CA GLU A 245 15.82 31.98 -11.87
C GLU A 245 16.64 31.67 -13.12
N GLN A 246 17.04 30.39 -13.29
CA GLN A 246 17.74 29.95 -14.49
C GLN A 246 16.88 30.14 -15.74
N LEU A 247 15.57 29.90 -15.65
CA LEU A 247 14.65 30.09 -16.76
C LEU A 247 14.50 31.58 -17.13
N ALA A 248 14.54 32.48 -16.15
CA ALA A 248 14.60 33.93 -16.39
C ALA A 248 15.91 34.31 -17.11
N ASP A 249 17.05 33.72 -16.70
CA ASP A 249 18.33 33.90 -17.40
C ASP A 249 18.26 33.40 -18.85
N VAL A 250 17.63 32.24 -19.11
CA VAL A 250 17.42 31.73 -20.47
C VAL A 250 16.60 32.72 -21.31
N LYS A 251 15.53 33.27 -20.75
CA LYS A 251 14.69 34.25 -21.46
C LYS A 251 15.50 35.46 -21.92
N GLU A 252 16.29 36.06 -21.03
CA GLU A 252 17.01 37.31 -21.32
C GLU A 252 18.34 37.07 -22.05
N GLN A 253 19.16 36.13 -21.57
CA GLN A 253 20.54 35.92 -22.03
C GLN A 253 20.64 35.00 -23.26
N VAL A 254 19.62 34.18 -23.51
CA VAL A 254 19.61 33.25 -24.66
C VAL A 254 18.57 33.68 -25.69
N LEU A 255 17.29 33.67 -25.34
CA LEU A 255 16.21 33.86 -26.31
C LEU A 255 16.09 35.30 -26.80
N GLN A 256 15.93 36.27 -25.90
CA GLN A 256 15.83 37.69 -26.26
C GLN A 256 17.13 38.17 -26.92
N ARG A 257 18.29 37.77 -26.38
CA ARG A 257 19.59 38.10 -26.97
C ARG A 257 19.79 37.54 -28.37
N ALA A 258 19.29 36.32 -28.66
CA ALA A 258 19.30 35.75 -30.00
C ALA A 258 18.41 36.56 -30.96
N VAL A 259 17.21 36.94 -30.55
CA VAL A 259 16.31 37.76 -31.38
C VAL A 259 16.91 39.14 -31.65
N ASP A 260 17.47 39.80 -30.63
CA ASP A 260 18.15 41.09 -30.77
C ASP A 260 19.40 40.99 -31.66
N GLY A 261 20.14 39.89 -31.56
CA GLY A 261 21.29 39.59 -32.40
C GLY A 261 20.90 39.43 -33.87
N LEU A 262 19.86 38.64 -34.14
CA LEU A 262 19.32 38.44 -35.49
C LEU A 262 18.85 39.77 -36.10
N LYS A 263 18.16 40.60 -35.30
CA LYS A 263 17.74 41.95 -35.71
C LYS A 263 18.94 42.83 -36.08
N LYS A 264 20.05 42.74 -35.33
CA LYS A 264 21.30 43.46 -35.63
C LYS A 264 21.99 42.96 -36.91
N GLU A 265 21.81 41.69 -37.28
CA GLU A 265 22.24 41.14 -38.59
C GLU A 265 21.28 41.51 -39.74
N GLY A 266 20.23 42.31 -39.47
CA GLY A 266 19.20 42.67 -40.46
C GLY A 266 18.19 41.54 -40.74
N ILE A 267 18.14 40.51 -39.90
CA ILE A 267 17.28 39.35 -40.05
C ILE A 267 16.07 39.50 -39.13
N LYS A 268 14.89 39.77 -39.70
CA LYS A 268 13.63 39.75 -38.93
C LYS A 268 13.18 38.30 -38.75
N TYR A 269 13.32 37.77 -37.54
CA TYR A 269 12.96 36.39 -37.22
C TYR A 269 11.53 36.31 -36.67
N VAL A 270 10.59 35.75 -37.44
CA VAL A 270 9.20 35.55 -37.03
C VAL A 270 8.94 34.05 -36.90
N GLY A 271 8.35 33.60 -35.79
CA GLY A 271 8.00 32.19 -35.62
C GLY A 271 8.32 31.66 -34.23
N VAL A 272 8.78 30.40 -34.18
CA VAL A 272 9.29 29.77 -32.97
C VAL A 272 10.81 29.74 -33.01
N LEU A 273 11.43 30.18 -31.92
CA LEU A 273 12.83 29.97 -31.64
C LEU A 273 12.94 28.92 -30.52
N TYR A 274 13.58 27.80 -30.80
CA TYR A 274 13.75 26.71 -29.86
C TYR A 274 15.23 26.59 -29.50
N ALA A 275 15.59 26.86 -28.24
CA ALA A 275 16.88 26.55 -27.67
C ALA A 275 16.90 25.14 -27.05
N GLY A 276 17.73 24.24 -27.60
CA GLY A 276 18.12 23.01 -26.91
C GLY A 276 19.24 23.34 -25.92
N MET A 277 19.07 22.97 -24.66
CA MET A 277 19.96 23.40 -23.58
C MET A 277 20.49 22.24 -22.75
N MET A 278 21.64 22.48 -22.13
CA MET A 278 22.20 21.64 -21.06
C MET A 278 22.27 22.46 -19.78
N VAL A 279 21.60 22.00 -18.72
CA VAL A 279 21.68 22.61 -17.38
C VAL A 279 22.92 22.06 -16.67
N THR A 280 24.02 22.80 -16.75
CA THR A 280 25.30 22.43 -16.14
C THR A 280 25.42 22.95 -14.71
N LYS A 281 26.47 22.54 -13.98
CA LYS A 281 26.80 23.11 -12.66
C LYS A 281 27.05 24.63 -12.68
N SER A 282 27.43 25.18 -13.83
CA SER A 282 27.70 26.61 -14.02
C SER A 282 26.52 27.38 -14.57
N GLY A 283 25.38 26.73 -14.79
CA GLY A 283 24.17 27.31 -15.36
C GLY A 283 23.77 26.74 -16.72
N PRO A 284 22.66 27.23 -17.31
CA PRO A 284 22.14 26.78 -18.59
C PRO A 284 23.05 27.17 -19.76
N MET A 285 23.40 26.20 -20.60
CA MET A 285 24.23 26.38 -21.79
C MET A 285 23.47 25.94 -23.04
N THR A 286 23.45 26.77 -24.08
CA THR A 286 22.76 26.47 -25.34
C THR A 286 23.57 25.48 -26.17
N LEU A 287 22.98 24.31 -26.45
CA LEU A 287 23.57 23.28 -27.31
C LEU A 287 23.39 23.64 -28.79
N GLU A 288 22.16 24.00 -29.15
CA GLU A 288 21.75 24.33 -30.51
C GLU A 288 20.43 25.12 -30.52
N PHE A 289 20.14 25.77 -31.65
CA PHE A 289 18.84 26.36 -31.92
C PHE A 289 18.13 25.60 -33.03
N ASN A 290 16.83 25.41 -32.87
CA ASN A 290 15.92 24.95 -33.91
C ASN A 290 15.00 26.11 -34.29
N CYS A 291 14.69 26.22 -35.57
CA CYS A 291 13.94 27.33 -36.15
C CYS A 291 12.43 27.07 -36.28
N ARG A 292 11.98 26.01 -35.60
CA ARG A 292 10.64 25.44 -35.66
C ARG A 292 10.17 24.92 -34.30
N PHE A 293 8.91 24.51 -34.23
CA PHE A 293 8.31 23.82 -33.09
C PHE A 293 8.94 22.45 -32.81
N GLY A 294 9.16 22.06 -31.55
CA GLY A 294 9.73 20.77 -31.13
C GLY A 294 8.87 19.56 -31.55
N ASP A 295 9.46 18.36 -31.61
CA ASP A 295 8.71 17.13 -31.91
C ASP A 295 9.43 15.95 -31.24
N PRO A 296 8.97 15.48 -30.06
CA PRO A 296 7.57 15.51 -29.61
C PRO A 296 7.15 16.62 -28.63
N GLU A 297 7.95 17.66 -28.37
CA GLU A 297 7.62 18.68 -27.36
C GLU A 297 6.33 19.45 -27.66
N THR A 298 6.02 19.70 -28.93
CA THR A 298 4.80 20.42 -29.32
C THR A 298 3.54 19.69 -28.87
N GLN A 299 3.54 18.36 -28.95
CA GLN A 299 2.41 17.53 -28.53
C GLN A 299 2.06 17.75 -27.04
N VAL A 300 3.07 17.88 -26.17
CA VAL A 300 2.83 18.13 -24.74
C VAL A 300 2.58 19.60 -24.42
N LEU A 301 3.25 20.52 -25.12
CA LEU A 301 3.03 21.96 -24.96
C LEU A 301 1.61 22.38 -25.34
N MET A 302 1.10 21.92 -26.49
CA MET A 302 -0.23 22.33 -26.97
C MET A 302 -1.36 21.90 -26.02
N LEU A 303 -1.16 20.86 -25.21
CA LEU A 303 -2.13 20.44 -24.18
C LEU A 303 -2.26 21.44 -23.03
N LEU A 304 -1.21 22.23 -22.78
CA LEU A 304 -1.12 23.21 -21.69
C LEU A 304 -1.34 24.65 -22.16
N LEU A 305 -1.43 24.91 -23.46
CA LEU A 305 -1.64 26.26 -23.99
C LEU A 305 -3.10 26.70 -23.79
N GLU A 306 -3.34 27.78 -23.04
CA GLU A 306 -4.68 28.36 -22.86
C GLU A 306 -5.01 29.39 -23.94
N THR A 307 -4.05 30.23 -24.27
CA THR A 307 -4.25 31.29 -25.25
C THR A 307 -4.42 30.71 -26.66
N ASP A 308 -5.39 31.25 -27.40
CA ASP A 308 -5.69 30.86 -28.78
C ASP A 308 -4.45 30.89 -29.68
N LEU A 309 -4.04 29.73 -30.21
CA LEU A 309 -2.80 29.59 -31.00
C LEU A 309 -2.83 30.45 -32.28
N TYR A 310 -4.01 30.61 -32.90
CA TYR A 310 -4.15 31.46 -34.07
C TYR A 310 -3.86 32.93 -33.73
N THR A 311 -4.40 33.43 -32.60
CA THR A 311 -4.14 34.79 -32.12
C THR A 311 -2.65 35.04 -31.88
N ILE A 312 -1.94 34.07 -31.29
CA ILE A 312 -0.49 34.18 -31.06
C ILE A 312 0.28 34.24 -32.39
N THR A 313 0.06 33.26 -33.26
CA THR A 313 0.77 33.16 -34.54
C THR A 313 0.49 34.37 -35.43
N LYS A 314 -0.74 34.86 -35.46
CA LYS A 314 -1.10 36.10 -36.15
C LYS A 314 -0.40 37.32 -35.55
N ALA A 315 -0.37 37.46 -34.22
CA ALA A 315 0.33 38.57 -33.57
C ALA A 315 1.83 38.55 -33.86
N CYS A 316 2.45 37.37 -33.96
CA CYS A 316 3.84 37.24 -34.39
C CYS A 316 4.06 37.79 -35.80
N VAL A 317 3.21 37.41 -36.77
CA VAL A 317 3.36 37.87 -38.15
C VAL A 317 3.05 39.37 -38.30
N ASP A 318 2.07 39.88 -37.55
CA ASP A 318 1.67 41.28 -37.57
C ASP A 318 2.60 42.21 -36.77
N GLY A 319 3.59 41.68 -36.03
CA GLY A 319 4.52 42.49 -35.23
C GLY A 319 3.93 43.03 -33.93
N ASN A 320 2.92 42.36 -33.38
CA ASN A 320 2.13 42.80 -32.22
C ASN A 320 2.21 41.83 -31.04
N LEU A 321 3.21 40.94 -30.97
CA LEU A 321 3.28 39.91 -29.93
C LEU A 321 3.33 40.52 -28.52
N LYS A 322 3.97 41.68 -28.36
CA LYS A 322 4.02 42.44 -27.10
C LYS A 322 2.64 42.77 -26.50
N GLN A 323 1.60 42.83 -27.33
CA GLN A 323 0.23 43.13 -26.90
C GLN A 323 -0.55 41.88 -26.48
N VAL A 324 0.00 40.67 -26.73
CA VAL A 324 -0.64 39.39 -26.42
C VAL A 324 0.01 38.80 -25.18
N GLN A 325 -0.78 38.62 -24.12
CA GLN A 325 -0.37 37.84 -22.95
C GLN A 325 -0.64 36.36 -23.20
N VAL A 326 0.43 35.60 -23.51
CA VAL A 326 0.34 34.14 -23.67
C VAL A 326 0.23 33.46 -22.31
N LYS A 327 -0.87 32.73 -22.10
CA LYS A 327 -1.19 32.00 -20.86
C LYS A 327 -1.10 30.50 -21.09
N TRP A 328 -0.62 29.81 -20.05
CA TRP A 328 -0.44 28.36 -19.99
C TRP A 328 -1.07 27.84 -18.71
N GLU A 329 -1.59 26.61 -18.73
CA GLU A 329 -2.14 25.93 -17.56
C GLU A 329 -1.00 25.56 -16.60
N THR A 330 -0.69 26.43 -15.62
CA THR A 330 0.46 26.24 -14.72
C THR A 330 0.28 25.16 -13.67
N GLU A 331 -0.98 24.80 -13.35
CA GLU A 331 -1.33 23.79 -12.35
C GLU A 331 -1.38 22.37 -12.93
N MET A 332 -1.01 22.20 -14.20
CA MET A 332 -1.10 20.94 -14.93
C MET A 332 0.25 20.55 -15.53
N SER A 333 0.46 19.24 -15.64
CA SER A 333 1.58 18.61 -16.32
C SER A 333 1.07 17.75 -17.48
N ALA A 334 1.85 17.70 -18.56
CA ALA A 334 1.61 16.89 -19.73
C ALA A 334 2.80 15.97 -19.99
N VAL A 335 2.53 14.68 -20.20
CA VAL A 335 3.53 13.68 -20.59
C VAL A 335 3.05 12.96 -21.83
N GLY A 336 3.91 12.82 -22.82
CA GLY A 336 3.67 12.11 -24.07
C GLY A 336 4.63 10.95 -24.25
N VAL A 337 4.10 9.76 -24.52
CA VAL A 337 4.86 8.54 -24.80
C VAL A 337 4.72 8.20 -26.28
N VAL A 338 5.83 8.10 -27.00
CA VAL A 338 5.84 7.70 -28.42
C VAL A 338 5.85 6.19 -28.53
N ILE A 339 5.00 5.67 -29.42
CA ILE A 339 4.99 4.28 -29.84
C ILE A 339 5.64 4.21 -31.23
N ALA A 340 6.70 3.41 -31.33
CA ALA A 340 7.54 3.26 -32.51
C ALA A 340 7.39 1.86 -33.15
N SER A 341 7.64 1.80 -34.45
CA SER A 341 7.68 0.57 -35.24
C SER A 341 8.95 -0.24 -34.96
N LYS A 342 8.87 -1.57 -35.09
CA LYS A 342 10.02 -2.46 -34.99
C LYS A 342 11.16 -2.01 -35.91
N GLY A 343 12.37 -1.98 -35.35
CA GLY A 343 13.60 -1.66 -36.07
C GLY A 343 13.95 -0.16 -36.11
N TYR A 344 13.08 0.71 -35.59
CA TYR A 344 13.38 2.14 -35.45
C TYR A 344 14.53 2.34 -34.44
N PRO A 345 15.50 3.26 -34.69
CA PRO A 345 15.56 4.30 -35.72
C PRO A 345 16.27 3.92 -37.04
N GLU A 346 16.83 2.72 -37.15
CA GLU A 346 17.58 2.30 -38.34
C GLU A 346 16.66 1.93 -39.50
N THR A 347 15.59 1.19 -39.21
CA THR A 347 14.56 0.74 -40.16
C THR A 347 13.16 0.98 -39.56
N SER A 348 12.10 0.63 -40.28
CA SER A 348 10.75 0.63 -39.69
C SER A 348 9.82 -0.32 -40.44
N THR A 349 9.13 -1.20 -39.71
CA THR A 349 8.09 -2.05 -40.29
C THR A 349 6.84 -1.25 -40.64
N LYS A 350 6.40 -1.34 -41.89
CA LYS A 350 5.19 -0.67 -42.42
C LYS A 350 4.08 -1.68 -42.68
N GLY A 351 2.83 -1.20 -42.69
CA GLY A 351 1.64 -1.99 -43.01
C GLY A 351 1.07 -2.81 -41.85
N CYS A 352 1.61 -2.70 -40.63
CA CYS A 352 1.12 -3.41 -39.46
C CYS A 352 -0.21 -2.79 -38.98
N VAL A 353 -1.26 -3.62 -38.81
CA VAL A 353 -2.57 -3.16 -38.31
C VAL A 353 -2.43 -2.69 -36.86
N ILE A 354 -2.96 -1.49 -36.59
CA ILE A 354 -2.97 -0.86 -35.27
C ILE A 354 -4.28 -1.19 -34.57
N SER A 355 -4.19 -1.72 -33.35
CA SER A 355 -5.33 -2.08 -32.50
C SER A 355 -5.35 -1.29 -31.19
N GLY A 356 -6.46 -1.31 -30.46
CA GLY A 356 -6.58 -0.67 -29.14
C GLY A 356 -6.83 0.85 -29.13
N LEU A 357 -6.67 1.53 -30.27
CA LEU A 357 -6.80 2.99 -30.38
C LEU A 357 -8.13 3.54 -29.87
N SER A 358 -9.26 2.91 -30.22
CA SER A 358 -10.60 3.37 -29.81
C SER A 358 -10.79 3.34 -28.28
N LYS A 359 -10.24 2.32 -27.62
CA LYS A 359 -10.26 2.17 -26.15
C LYS A 359 -9.46 3.28 -25.47
N VAL A 360 -8.34 3.67 -26.06
CA VAL A 360 -7.48 4.73 -25.52
C VAL A 360 -8.11 6.10 -25.74
N GLN A 361 -8.66 6.36 -26.93
CA GLN A 361 -9.32 7.64 -27.25
C GLN A 361 -10.60 7.89 -26.44
N SER A 362 -11.26 6.84 -25.93
CA SER A 362 -12.42 7.00 -25.04
C SER A 362 -12.06 7.43 -23.61
N ARG A 363 -10.78 7.44 -23.23
CA ARG A 363 -10.35 7.82 -21.88
C ARG A 363 -10.37 9.34 -21.69
N PRO A 364 -10.84 9.84 -20.54
CA PRO A 364 -10.78 11.27 -20.26
C PRO A 364 -9.34 11.75 -20.14
N ASN A 365 -9.08 12.97 -20.64
CA ASN A 365 -7.77 13.65 -20.53
C ASN A 365 -6.60 12.86 -21.13
N ILE A 366 -6.87 12.08 -22.19
CA ILE A 366 -5.88 11.42 -23.04
C ILE A 366 -6.00 11.97 -24.46
N MET A 367 -4.86 12.23 -25.09
CA MET A 367 -4.79 12.67 -26.48
C MET A 367 -3.83 11.77 -27.27
N VAL A 368 -4.20 11.42 -28.49
CA VAL A 368 -3.34 10.61 -29.38
C VAL A 368 -2.98 11.45 -30.61
N PHE A 369 -1.70 11.73 -30.78
CA PHE A 369 -1.18 12.44 -31.94
C PHE A 369 -0.52 11.44 -32.90
N HIS A 370 -0.99 11.42 -34.14
CA HIS A 370 -0.51 10.49 -35.15
C HIS A 370 0.70 11.08 -35.89
N SER A 371 1.72 10.25 -36.13
CA SER A 371 2.94 10.64 -36.86
C SER A 371 3.14 9.80 -38.12
N GLY A 372 3.28 8.48 -37.98
CA GLY A 372 3.62 7.56 -39.06
C GLY A 372 2.53 6.53 -39.29
N VAL A 373 1.35 6.97 -39.72
CA VAL A 373 0.17 6.11 -39.97
C VAL A 373 -0.35 6.24 -41.39
N ALA A 374 -0.97 5.19 -41.92
CA ALA A 374 -1.66 5.19 -43.21
C ALA A 374 -2.97 4.37 -43.14
N ARG A 375 -3.78 4.44 -44.20
CA ARG A 375 -4.94 3.53 -44.39
C ARG A 375 -4.47 2.27 -45.13
N GLY A 376 -4.78 1.11 -44.56
CA GLY A 376 -4.55 -0.19 -45.17
C GLY A 376 -5.69 -0.61 -46.12
N ALA A 377 -5.58 -1.80 -46.71
CA ALA A 377 -6.50 -2.31 -47.73
C ALA A 377 -7.98 -2.40 -47.29
N ASN A 378 -8.24 -2.53 -45.98
CA ASN A 378 -9.58 -2.66 -45.40
C ASN A 378 -10.01 -1.39 -44.64
N GLU A 379 -9.49 -0.22 -45.01
CA GLU A 379 -9.70 1.05 -44.27
C GLU A 379 -9.17 1.05 -42.81
N SER A 380 -8.47 -0.01 -42.39
CA SER A 380 -7.82 -0.11 -41.09
C SER A 380 -6.61 0.82 -41.01
N LEU A 381 -6.34 1.41 -39.84
CA LEU A 381 -5.10 2.15 -39.61
C LEU A 381 -3.91 1.19 -39.54
N VAL A 382 -2.86 1.52 -40.30
CA VAL A 382 -1.61 0.75 -40.36
C VAL A 382 -0.38 1.62 -40.13
N THR A 383 0.73 1.02 -39.69
CA THR A 383 2.01 1.72 -39.53
C THR A 383 2.58 2.18 -40.89
N ASN A 384 3.18 3.37 -40.93
CA ASN A 384 3.80 3.94 -42.14
C ASN A 384 5.10 4.73 -41.85
N GLY A 385 5.60 4.70 -40.63
CA GLY A 385 6.83 5.39 -40.23
C GLY A 385 7.49 4.81 -38.99
N GLY A 386 8.63 5.38 -38.64
CA GLY A 386 9.40 5.02 -37.45
C GLY A 386 8.65 5.32 -36.16
N ARG A 387 8.36 6.61 -35.90
CA ARG A 387 7.42 7.05 -34.86
C ARG A 387 6.01 6.91 -35.42
N VAL A 388 5.18 6.07 -34.82
CA VAL A 388 3.82 5.79 -35.31
C VAL A 388 2.85 6.80 -34.73
N MET A 389 2.87 6.99 -33.42
CA MET A 389 2.02 7.94 -32.71
C MET A 389 2.58 8.29 -31.34
N LEU A 390 2.03 9.31 -30.72
CA LEU A 390 2.29 9.72 -29.35
C LEU A 390 0.98 9.69 -28.55
N VAL A 391 1.00 9.01 -27.40
CA VAL A 391 -0.10 9.00 -26.43
C VAL A 391 0.26 9.96 -25.31
N ALA A 392 -0.51 11.03 -25.15
CA ALA A 392 -0.30 12.06 -24.15
C ALA A 392 -1.38 12.05 -23.08
N ALA A 393 -0.98 12.28 -21.84
CA ALA A 393 -1.88 12.51 -20.72
C ALA A 393 -1.63 13.89 -20.11
N LYS A 394 -2.72 14.59 -19.76
CA LYS A 394 -2.68 15.83 -18.98
C LYS A 394 -3.23 15.55 -17.57
N ARG A 395 -2.45 15.81 -16.52
CA ARG A 395 -2.80 15.58 -15.10
C ARG A 395 -2.21 16.70 -14.23
N SER A 396 -2.65 16.80 -12.98
CA SER A 396 -2.15 17.82 -12.03
C SER A 396 -0.72 17.56 -11.52
N SER A 397 -0.20 16.33 -11.67
CA SER A 397 1.20 16.00 -11.35
C SER A 397 1.91 15.34 -12.52
N LEU A 398 3.22 15.59 -12.61
CA LEU A 398 4.08 15.03 -13.64
C LEU A 398 4.16 13.49 -13.57
N ARG A 399 4.26 12.91 -12.36
CA ARG A 399 4.31 11.45 -12.19
C ARG A 399 2.97 10.80 -12.55
N SER A 400 1.85 11.42 -12.18
CA SER A 400 0.51 10.96 -12.57
C SER A 400 0.34 11.01 -14.09
N ALA A 401 0.73 12.11 -14.74
CA ALA A 401 0.71 12.23 -16.18
C ALA A 401 1.57 11.14 -16.85
N ALA A 402 2.78 10.88 -16.35
CA ALA A 402 3.67 9.84 -16.88
C ALA A 402 3.08 8.43 -16.74
N SER A 403 2.56 8.10 -15.56
CA SER A 403 1.94 6.80 -15.27
C SER A 403 0.73 6.56 -16.18
N VAL A 404 -0.18 7.54 -16.29
CA VAL A 404 -1.37 7.44 -17.13
C VAL A 404 -1.01 7.35 -18.61
N ALA A 405 -0.09 8.19 -19.10
CA ALA A 405 0.35 8.15 -20.50
C ALA A 405 0.99 6.79 -20.86
N THR A 406 1.82 6.25 -19.97
CA THR A 406 2.46 4.94 -20.15
C THR A 406 1.46 3.80 -20.13
N SER A 407 0.50 3.83 -19.20
CA SER A 407 -0.61 2.86 -19.13
C SER A 407 -1.49 2.90 -20.36
N ALA A 408 -1.80 4.11 -20.87
CA ALA A 408 -2.56 4.28 -22.10
C ALA A 408 -1.79 3.84 -23.35
N ALA A 409 -0.48 4.08 -23.42
CA ALA A 409 0.36 3.59 -24.51
C ALA A 409 0.38 2.05 -24.57
N ALA A 410 0.36 1.37 -23.42
CA ALA A 410 0.36 -0.09 -23.33
C ALA A 410 -0.91 -0.76 -23.90
N ASP A 411 -2.01 -0.01 -24.06
CA ASP A 411 -3.25 -0.52 -24.65
C ASP A 411 -3.27 -0.46 -26.18
N ILE A 412 -2.34 0.26 -26.82
CA ILE A 412 -2.20 0.32 -28.28
C ILE A 412 -1.18 -0.72 -28.72
N ASP A 413 -1.58 -1.62 -29.61
CA ASP A 413 -0.74 -2.72 -30.05
C ASP A 413 -0.70 -2.88 -31.57
N PHE A 414 0.48 -3.25 -32.05
CA PHE A 414 0.75 -3.70 -33.41
C PHE A 414 2.04 -4.54 -33.40
N PRO A 415 2.23 -5.49 -34.34
CA PRO A 415 3.40 -6.37 -34.35
C PRO A 415 4.75 -5.63 -34.22
N GLY A 416 5.41 -5.83 -33.08
CA GLY A 416 6.71 -5.24 -32.78
C GLY A 416 6.68 -3.78 -32.34
N ALA A 417 5.56 -3.30 -31.79
CA ALA A 417 5.47 -1.99 -31.12
C ALA A 417 6.51 -1.84 -30.00
N GLN A 418 7.13 -0.67 -29.93
CA GLN A 418 8.14 -0.31 -28.95
C GLN A 418 7.83 1.06 -28.36
N TYR A 419 7.91 1.21 -27.04
CA TYR A 419 7.73 2.48 -26.34
C TYR A 419 8.49 2.44 -25.01
N ARG A 420 8.81 3.63 -24.48
CA ARG A 420 9.49 3.77 -23.18
C ARG A 420 8.49 3.82 -22.03
N LYS A 421 8.88 3.30 -20.89
CA LYS A 421 8.09 3.27 -19.64
C LYS A 421 8.59 4.24 -18.57
N ASP A 422 9.66 4.97 -18.87
CA ASP A 422 10.38 5.85 -17.95
C ASP A 422 10.42 7.32 -18.44
N ILE A 423 9.45 7.72 -19.28
CA ILE A 423 9.33 9.12 -19.68
C ILE A 423 9.09 9.97 -18.42
N ALA A 424 9.83 11.08 -18.30
CA ALA A 424 9.92 11.97 -17.14
C ALA A 424 10.69 11.45 -15.91
N HIS A 425 11.33 10.26 -15.94
CA HIS A 425 11.99 9.69 -14.75
C HIS A 425 13.04 10.61 -14.10
N ARG A 426 13.79 11.38 -14.89
CA ARG A 426 14.82 12.31 -14.39
C ARG A 426 14.24 13.41 -13.50
N ALA A 427 12.98 13.79 -13.71
CA ALA A 427 12.31 14.84 -12.96
C ALA A 427 12.00 14.44 -11.49
N PHE A 428 12.05 13.16 -11.14
CA PHE A 428 11.52 12.65 -9.87
C PHE A 428 12.55 12.56 -8.72
N SER A 429 13.83 12.85 -8.97
CA SER A 429 14.93 12.35 -8.10
C SER A 429 15.47 13.32 -7.02
N LYS A 430 14.76 14.38 -6.60
CA LYS A 430 15.35 15.40 -5.70
C LYS A 430 14.39 16.04 -4.68
N VAL A 431 13.95 15.33 -3.62
CA VAL A 431 13.37 15.97 -2.40
C VAL A 431 13.63 15.12 -1.14
N ASN A 432 13.87 15.77 0.02
CA ASN A 432 13.73 15.16 1.34
C ASN A 432 12.23 15.16 1.73
N GLY A 433 11.53 14.03 1.61
CA GLY A 433 10.11 13.95 1.99
C GLY A 433 9.80 13.11 3.22
N LEU A 434 8.50 12.95 3.46
CA LEU A 434 7.93 12.23 4.60
C LEU A 434 8.45 10.78 4.68
N SER A 435 8.77 10.32 5.89
CA SER A 435 8.99 8.90 6.20
C SER A 435 7.90 8.33 7.11
N TYR A 436 7.79 7.00 7.16
CA TYR A 436 6.89 6.28 8.05
C TYR A 436 7.28 6.47 9.52
N LEU A 437 8.59 6.55 9.80
CA LEU A 437 9.12 6.91 11.11
C LEU A 437 8.65 8.29 11.59
N GLU A 438 8.70 9.31 10.73
CA GLU A 438 8.16 10.65 11.03
C GLU A 438 6.64 10.65 11.24
N SER A 439 5.95 9.61 10.80
CA SER A 439 4.52 9.40 11.02
C SER A 439 4.22 8.61 12.30
N GLY A 440 5.26 8.31 13.09
CA GLY A 440 5.17 7.70 14.42
C GLY A 440 5.21 6.18 14.41
N VAL A 441 5.67 5.54 13.33
CA VAL A 441 5.83 4.08 13.25
C VAL A 441 7.29 3.69 13.02
N ASP A 442 7.90 2.99 13.96
CA ASP A 442 9.31 2.61 13.97
C ASP A 442 9.51 1.11 13.69
N ILE A 443 9.71 0.78 12.41
CA ILE A 443 9.95 -0.60 11.94
C ILE A 443 11.24 -1.18 12.55
N ASP A 444 12.28 -0.36 12.74
CA ASP A 444 13.57 -0.81 13.27
C ASP A 444 13.49 -1.11 14.78
N ALA A 445 12.68 -0.35 15.53
CA ALA A 445 12.36 -0.67 16.92
C ALA A 445 11.57 -1.97 17.06
N ALA A 446 10.58 -2.22 16.20
CA ALA A 446 9.84 -3.48 16.17
C ALA A 446 10.76 -4.68 15.86
N ALA A 447 11.64 -4.56 14.86
CA ALA A 447 12.64 -5.58 14.55
C ALA A 447 13.62 -5.81 15.72
N SER A 448 13.97 -4.76 16.47
CA SER A 448 14.80 -4.86 17.67
C SER A 448 14.09 -5.57 18.81
N LEU A 449 12.79 -5.32 19.01
CA LEU A 449 11.96 -6.04 19.97
C LEU A 449 11.93 -7.54 19.66
N VAL A 450 11.69 -7.94 18.41
CA VAL A 450 11.66 -9.35 17.98
C VAL A 450 12.95 -10.08 18.41
N ARG A 451 14.11 -9.46 18.21
CA ARG A 451 15.41 -10.04 18.62
C ARG A 451 15.56 -10.20 20.14
N LEU A 452 14.95 -9.31 20.92
CA LEU A 452 15.00 -9.36 22.38
C LEU A 452 14.07 -10.43 22.96
N ILE A 453 12.91 -10.64 22.34
CA ILE A 453 11.88 -11.57 22.84
C ILE A 453 12.02 -12.99 22.30
N GLU A 454 12.68 -13.20 21.16
CA GLU A 454 12.88 -14.53 20.57
C GLU A 454 13.45 -15.55 21.59
N PRO A 455 14.50 -15.24 22.38
CA PRO A 455 15.00 -16.17 23.39
C PRO A 455 13.97 -16.48 24.49
N VAL A 456 13.17 -15.49 24.88
CA VAL A 456 12.12 -15.63 25.90
C VAL A 456 11.02 -16.57 25.40
N ALA A 457 10.48 -16.33 24.20
CA ALA A 457 9.47 -17.21 23.62
C ALA A 457 10.01 -18.63 23.38
N THR A 458 11.28 -18.75 22.97
CA THR A 458 11.95 -20.05 22.79
C THR A 458 11.98 -20.88 24.07
N THR A 459 12.02 -20.26 25.26
CA THR A 459 11.95 -21.01 26.53
C THR A 459 10.63 -21.77 26.71
N THR A 460 9.56 -21.33 26.05
CA THR A 460 8.25 -21.99 26.07
C THR A 460 8.14 -23.14 25.07
N HIS A 461 9.15 -23.32 24.20
CA HIS A 461 9.12 -24.36 23.17
C HIS A 461 8.96 -25.74 23.80
N ARG A 462 7.99 -26.47 23.27
CA ARG A 462 7.69 -27.85 23.64
C ARG A 462 7.79 -28.76 22.43
N ARG A 463 7.75 -30.07 22.67
CA ARG A 463 7.66 -31.05 21.59
C ARG A 463 6.49 -30.69 20.67
N GLY A 464 6.76 -30.55 19.39
CA GLY A 464 5.79 -30.17 18.37
C GLY A 464 6.02 -28.79 17.76
N VAL A 465 6.71 -27.88 18.44
CA VAL A 465 7.04 -26.56 17.87
C VAL A 465 8.09 -26.73 16.76
N LEU A 466 7.80 -26.23 15.56
CA LEU A 466 8.68 -26.33 14.38
C LEU A 466 9.25 -24.97 13.92
N GLY A 467 8.65 -23.85 14.34
CA GLY A 467 8.98 -22.50 13.90
C GLY A 467 9.88 -21.72 14.87
N ARG A 468 10.22 -20.49 14.48
CA ARG A 468 10.85 -19.47 15.32
C ARG A 468 10.06 -18.17 15.24
N LEU A 469 10.22 -17.33 16.24
CA LEU A 469 9.60 -16.00 16.28
C LEU A 469 10.15 -15.12 15.14
N GLY A 470 9.30 -14.27 14.55
CA GLY A 470 9.64 -13.44 13.38
C GLY A 470 9.33 -14.07 12.01
N CYS A 471 8.77 -15.28 11.97
CA CYS A 471 8.14 -15.84 10.77
C CYS A 471 6.69 -15.31 10.64
N TYR A 472 6.08 -15.46 9.46
CA TYR A 472 4.66 -15.09 9.22
C TYR A 472 3.66 -15.82 10.14
N SER A 473 4.03 -17.00 10.68
CA SER A 473 3.10 -17.81 11.49
C SER A 473 3.84 -18.74 12.44
N GLY A 474 3.16 -19.11 13.51
CA GLY A 474 3.57 -20.19 14.41
C GLY A 474 3.26 -21.57 13.81
N LEU A 475 4.14 -22.55 14.01
CA LEU A 475 3.99 -23.92 13.49
C LEU A 475 3.98 -24.96 14.62
N PHE A 476 2.98 -25.83 14.62
CA PHE A 476 2.86 -26.92 15.59
C PHE A 476 2.55 -28.27 14.93
N HIS A 477 3.41 -29.26 15.16
CA HIS A 477 3.30 -30.61 14.61
C HIS A 477 2.27 -31.46 15.37
N LEU A 478 1.21 -31.90 14.69
CA LEU A 478 0.13 -32.64 15.35
C LEU A 478 0.57 -33.99 15.94
N SER A 479 1.56 -34.67 15.36
CA SER A 479 2.02 -35.96 15.91
C SER A 479 2.74 -35.84 17.27
N ALA A 480 3.09 -34.62 17.68
CA ALA A 480 3.60 -34.35 19.01
C ALA A 480 2.51 -34.32 20.09
N MET A 481 1.24 -34.30 19.69
CA MET A 481 0.11 -34.47 20.60
C MET A 481 0.12 -35.87 21.21
N ASP A 482 -0.63 -36.01 22.29
CA ASP A 482 -0.75 -37.29 22.98
C ASP A 482 -1.32 -38.37 22.04
N SER A 483 -0.56 -39.46 21.83
CA SER A 483 -0.99 -40.59 21.00
C SER A 483 -2.29 -41.25 21.45
N ARG A 484 -2.78 -40.95 22.66
CA ARG A 484 -4.06 -41.43 23.19
C ARG A 484 -5.27 -40.71 22.60
N PHE A 485 -5.10 -39.56 21.93
CA PHE A 485 -6.20 -38.91 21.22
C PHE A 485 -6.62 -39.76 20.04
N THR A 486 -7.84 -40.30 20.12
CA THR A 486 -8.40 -41.14 19.07
C THR A 486 -9.15 -40.31 18.05
N ASP A 487 -9.83 -39.26 18.47
CA ASP A 487 -10.61 -38.34 17.63
C ASP A 487 -10.40 -36.89 18.10
N PRO A 488 -9.27 -36.25 17.74
CA PRO A 488 -8.89 -34.96 18.30
C PRO A 488 -9.76 -33.81 17.77
N VAL A 489 -10.21 -32.97 18.70
CA VAL A 489 -10.91 -31.71 18.49
C VAL A 489 -10.01 -30.58 18.97
N LEU A 490 -9.75 -29.61 18.09
CA LEU A 490 -9.09 -28.37 18.44
C LEU A 490 -10.10 -27.43 19.10
N VAL A 491 -9.71 -26.83 20.21
CA VAL A 491 -10.48 -25.78 20.88
C VAL A 491 -9.68 -24.49 20.82
N GLN A 492 -10.30 -23.43 20.33
CA GLN A 492 -9.71 -22.11 20.15
C GLN A 492 -10.46 -21.09 21.01
N GLY A 493 -9.74 -20.24 21.72
CA GLY A 493 -10.30 -19.17 22.55
C GLY A 493 -9.53 -17.88 22.36
N THR A 494 -10.24 -16.75 22.48
CA THR A 494 -9.65 -15.41 22.45
C THR A 494 -10.29 -14.55 23.52
N ASP A 495 -9.47 -13.74 24.18
CA ASP A 495 -9.91 -12.74 25.14
C ASP A 495 -8.80 -11.69 25.32
N GLY A 496 -9.10 -10.58 25.97
CA GLY A 496 -8.18 -9.50 26.29
C GLY A 496 -7.99 -9.28 27.80
N VAL A 497 -7.14 -8.31 28.14
CA VAL A 497 -6.96 -7.87 29.54
C VAL A 497 -7.98 -6.79 29.93
N GLY A 498 -8.56 -6.10 28.95
CA GLY A 498 -9.55 -5.06 29.18
C GLY A 498 -9.01 -3.85 29.95
N THR A 499 -9.87 -3.17 30.70
CA THR A 499 -9.53 -1.88 31.32
C THR A 499 -8.61 -1.97 32.54
N LYS A 500 -8.19 -3.19 32.94
CA LYS A 500 -7.11 -3.40 33.92
C LYS A 500 -5.78 -2.78 33.45
N LEU A 501 -5.58 -2.67 32.13
CA LEU A 501 -4.43 -2.00 31.52
C LEU A 501 -4.25 -0.55 32.00
N LYS A 502 -5.34 0.18 32.27
CA LYS A 502 -5.28 1.55 32.79
C LYS A 502 -4.69 1.62 34.20
N ILE A 503 -4.95 0.62 35.03
CA ILE A 503 -4.37 0.56 36.37
C ILE A 503 -2.88 0.23 36.28
N ALA A 504 -2.49 -0.68 35.39
CA ALA A 504 -1.08 -0.99 35.14
C ALA A 504 -0.30 0.23 34.65
N GLU A 505 -0.89 1.03 33.76
CA GLU A 505 -0.35 2.31 33.32
C GLU A 505 -0.20 3.30 34.47
N ILE A 506 -1.26 3.54 35.27
CA ILE A 506 -1.19 4.45 36.43
C ILE A 506 -0.10 4.01 37.41
N MET A 507 0.02 2.70 37.64
CA MET A 507 0.98 2.13 38.58
C MET A 507 2.39 1.96 37.99
N GLN A 508 2.55 2.11 36.67
CA GLN A 508 3.76 1.75 35.91
C GLN A 508 4.24 0.32 36.21
N LYS A 509 3.30 -0.63 36.28
CA LYS A 509 3.53 -2.05 36.59
C LYS A 509 2.85 -2.94 35.55
N TYR A 510 3.65 -3.59 34.71
CA TYR A 510 3.19 -4.34 33.54
C TYR A 510 3.50 -5.85 33.61
N ASP A 511 4.18 -6.28 34.67
CA ASP A 511 4.72 -7.64 34.85
C ASP A 511 3.64 -8.72 35.03
N SER A 512 2.47 -8.37 35.56
CA SER A 512 1.35 -9.30 35.72
C SER A 512 0.43 -9.41 34.51
N LEU A 513 0.47 -8.45 33.58
CA LEU A 513 -0.46 -8.37 32.45
C LEU A 513 -0.37 -9.56 31.50
N GLY A 514 0.85 -10.07 31.28
CA GLY A 514 1.04 -11.25 30.44
C GLY A 514 0.37 -12.51 31.01
N GLN A 515 0.38 -12.67 32.35
CA GLN A 515 -0.36 -13.75 33.00
C GLN A 515 -1.86 -13.56 32.90
N ASP A 516 -2.36 -12.33 33.12
CA ASP A 516 -3.78 -12.01 32.93
C ASP A 516 -4.24 -12.42 31.53
N LEU A 517 -3.50 -12.02 30.49
CA LEU A 517 -3.84 -12.31 29.10
C LEU A 517 -3.94 -13.82 28.83
N VAL A 518 -2.91 -14.57 29.23
CA VAL A 518 -2.89 -16.03 29.03
C VAL A 518 -4.00 -16.69 29.83
N ALA A 519 -4.21 -16.29 31.10
CA ALA A 519 -5.21 -16.87 31.99
C ALA A 519 -6.63 -16.76 31.42
N MET A 520 -6.99 -15.59 30.89
CA MET A 520 -8.31 -15.36 30.30
C MET A 520 -8.58 -16.33 29.14
N CYS A 521 -7.59 -16.60 28.30
CA CYS A 521 -7.77 -17.49 27.15
C CYS A 521 -7.65 -19.00 27.51
N VAL A 522 -6.65 -19.39 28.31
CA VAL A 522 -6.38 -20.82 28.57
C VAL A 522 -7.41 -21.44 29.51
N ASN A 523 -7.92 -20.68 30.48
CA ASN A 523 -8.97 -21.16 31.37
C ASN A 523 -10.30 -21.37 30.61
N ASP A 524 -10.54 -20.59 29.56
CA ASP A 524 -11.73 -20.71 28.73
C ASP A 524 -11.70 -21.96 27.85
N ILE A 525 -10.57 -22.26 27.20
CA ILE A 525 -10.43 -23.53 26.47
C ILE A 525 -10.40 -24.75 27.40
N LEU A 526 -9.94 -24.59 28.64
CA LEU A 526 -10.06 -25.63 29.68
C LEU A 526 -11.52 -25.94 29.98
N CYS A 527 -12.43 -24.96 29.88
CA CYS A 527 -13.87 -25.20 30.08
C CYS A 527 -14.48 -26.13 29.03
N ALA A 528 -13.83 -26.27 27.87
CA ALA A 528 -14.15 -27.29 26.86
C ALA A 528 -13.48 -28.66 27.12
N GLY A 529 -12.69 -28.77 28.18
CA GLY A 529 -11.88 -29.94 28.52
C GLY A 529 -10.56 -30.03 27.75
N ALA A 530 -10.14 -28.95 27.08
CA ALA A 530 -8.97 -28.95 26.21
C ALA A 530 -7.66 -28.72 26.97
N GLU A 531 -6.63 -29.48 26.61
CA GLU A 531 -5.26 -29.26 27.04
C GLU A 531 -4.60 -28.21 26.15
N PRO A 532 -4.17 -27.05 26.69
CA PRO A 532 -3.50 -26.01 25.92
C PRO A 532 -2.17 -26.52 25.32
N PHE A 533 -1.86 -26.08 24.10
CA PHE A 533 -0.56 -26.35 23.49
C PHE A 533 0.08 -25.17 22.76
N ALA A 534 -0.71 -24.19 22.31
CA ALA A 534 -0.21 -23.01 21.61
C ALA A 534 -0.91 -21.73 22.11
N PHE A 535 -0.17 -20.63 22.07
CA PHE A 535 -0.65 -19.29 22.39
C PHE A 535 -0.03 -18.27 21.42
N LEU A 536 -0.83 -17.32 20.95
CA LEU A 536 -0.38 -16.15 20.21
C LEU A 536 -0.91 -14.87 20.88
N ASP A 537 -0.15 -13.78 20.79
CA ASP A 537 -0.54 -12.47 21.32
C ASP A 537 -0.75 -11.42 20.21
N TYR A 538 -1.59 -10.44 20.49
CA TYR A 538 -1.72 -9.20 19.74
C TYR A 538 -1.57 -8.03 20.72
N MET A 539 -0.60 -7.16 20.45
CA MET A 539 -0.32 -5.99 21.25
C MET A 539 -0.38 -4.73 20.39
N ALA A 540 -1.37 -3.88 20.64
CA ALA A 540 -1.47 -2.58 19.98
C ALA A 540 -1.03 -1.46 20.93
N CYS A 541 -0.34 -0.45 20.42
CA CYS A 541 0.10 0.69 21.22
C CYS A 541 0.18 1.99 20.42
N GLY A 542 0.17 3.14 21.09
CA GLY A 542 0.33 4.44 20.41
C GLY A 542 1.77 4.70 19.98
N ARG A 543 2.71 4.28 20.81
CA ARG A 543 4.14 4.28 20.53
C ARG A 543 4.81 3.11 21.23
N LEU A 544 5.64 2.36 20.51
CA LEU A 544 6.29 1.17 21.02
C LEU A 544 7.37 1.56 22.05
N GLN A 545 7.21 1.09 23.28
CA GLN A 545 8.25 1.15 24.31
C GLN A 545 8.81 -0.26 24.53
N ILE A 546 10.00 -0.51 23.98
CA ILE A 546 10.63 -1.85 23.97
C ILE A 546 10.69 -2.47 25.37
N THR A 547 10.96 -1.70 26.42
CA THR A 547 11.05 -2.17 27.81
C THR A 547 9.71 -2.67 28.36
N VAL A 548 8.63 -1.94 28.09
CA VAL A 548 7.28 -2.31 28.53
C VAL A 548 6.81 -3.54 27.75
N ALA A 549 6.92 -3.50 26.42
CA ALA A 549 6.60 -4.63 25.54
C ALA A 549 7.33 -5.92 25.94
N SER A 550 8.65 -5.84 26.19
CA SER A 550 9.45 -7.00 26.63
C SER A 550 9.01 -7.53 27.99
N THR A 551 8.56 -6.67 28.90
CA THR A 551 8.07 -7.07 30.22
C THR A 551 6.76 -7.83 30.11
N ILE A 552 5.82 -7.33 29.30
CA ILE A 552 4.53 -7.99 29.04
C ILE A 552 4.77 -9.37 28.39
N ILE A 553 5.59 -9.43 27.34
CA ILE A 553 5.88 -10.67 26.62
C ILE A 553 6.58 -11.71 27.50
N LYS A 554 7.46 -11.26 28.42
CA LYS A 554 8.02 -12.15 29.44
C LYS A 554 6.92 -12.74 30.34
N GLY A 555 5.98 -11.91 30.80
CA GLY A 555 4.83 -12.39 31.57
C GLY A 555 3.96 -13.39 30.79
N ILE A 556 3.77 -13.17 29.47
CA ILE A 556 3.06 -14.10 28.59
C ILE A 556 3.82 -15.44 28.52
N ALA A 557 5.14 -15.40 28.33
CA ALA A 557 5.96 -16.60 28.25
C ALA A 557 5.96 -17.40 29.55
N ASP A 558 6.11 -16.73 30.70
CA ASP A 558 6.05 -17.35 32.03
C ASP A 558 4.67 -18.00 32.27
N ALA A 559 3.59 -17.33 31.87
CA ALA A 559 2.23 -17.88 31.98
C ALA A 559 1.94 -19.03 30.98
N CYS A 560 2.55 -19.00 29.80
CA CYS A 560 2.50 -20.12 28.85
C CYS A 560 3.16 -21.37 29.46
N LEU A 561 4.32 -21.21 30.12
CA LEU A 561 4.98 -22.29 30.86
C LEU A 561 4.10 -22.85 31.99
N MET A 562 3.44 -21.97 32.76
CA MET A 562 2.50 -22.38 33.81
C MET A 562 1.29 -23.16 33.26
N SER A 563 0.85 -22.81 32.05
CA SER A 563 -0.30 -23.43 31.37
C SER A 563 0.08 -24.66 30.55
N GLY A 564 1.38 -24.90 30.38
CA GLY A 564 1.93 -25.96 29.54
C GLY A 564 1.84 -25.70 28.04
N CYS A 565 1.53 -24.50 27.57
CA CYS A 565 1.51 -24.17 26.13
C CYS A 565 2.79 -23.44 25.69
N ALA A 566 2.99 -23.32 24.37
CA ALA A 566 4.09 -22.56 23.78
C ALA A 566 3.59 -21.23 23.20
N LEU A 567 4.35 -20.16 23.44
CA LEU A 567 4.20 -18.87 22.76
C LEU A 567 4.79 -19.00 21.35
N LEU A 568 3.93 -19.13 20.33
CA LEU A 568 4.37 -19.44 18.97
C LEU A 568 4.63 -18.21 18.10
N GLY A 569 4.15 -17.04 18.52
CA GLY A 569 4.24 -15.79 17.78
C GLY A 569 3.12 -14.85 18.19
N GLY A 570 3.00 -13.75 17.47
CA GLY A 570 2.03 -12.70 17.74
C GLY A 570 2.31 -11.49 16.86
N GLU A 571 1.56 -10.42 17.08
CA GLU A 571 1.70 -9.15 16.36
C GLU A 571 1.87 -7.97 17.33
N THR A 572 2.72 -7.01 16.96
CA THR A 572 2.90 -5.77 17.71
C THR A 572 2.64 -4.57 16.79
N ALA A 573 1.46 -3.97 16.95
CA ALA A 573 0.99 -2.87 16.11
C ALA A 573 1.25 -1.50 16.76
N GLU A 574 2.00 -0.63 16.08
CA GLU A 574 2.17 0.78 16.47
C GLU A 574 1.18 1.68 15.70
N MET A 575 0.21 2.23 16.43
CA MET A 575 -0.98 2.90 15.90
C MET A 575 -1.15 4.30 16.53
N PRO A 576 -0.28 5.28 16.21
CA PRO A 576 -0.20 6.59 16.87
C PRO A 576 -1.45 7.47 16.73
N SER A 577 -2.33 7.18 15.78
CA SER A 577 -3.61 7.88 15.63
C SER A 577 -4.77 7.21 16.37
N MET A 578 -4.58 5.98 16.86
CA MET A 578 -5.61 5.18 17.54
C MET A 578 -5.43 5.20 19.05
N TYR A 579 -4.18 5.12 19.52
CA TYR A 579 -3.84 5.13 20.95
C TYR A 579 -2.93 6.31 21.29
N GLU A 580 -3.05 6.80 22.51
CA GLU A 580 -2.07 7.75 23.07
C GLU A 580 -0.74 7.04 23.37
N VAL A 581 0.32 7.83 23.41
CA VAL A 581 1.66 7.35 23.79
C VAL A 581 1.62 6.76 25.20
N GLY A 582 2.02 5.50 25.34
CA GLY A 582 2.03 4.79 26.63
C GLY A 582 0.80 3.92 26.89
N LYS A 583 -0.28 4.05 26.09
CA LYS A 583 -1.44 3.16 26.15
C LYS A 583 -1.21 1.91 25.31
N TYR A 584 -1.67 0.77 25.83
CA TYR A 584 -1.59 -0.54 25.20
C TYR A 584 -2.98 -1.18 25.17
N ASP A 585 -3.27 -1.99 24.16
CA ASP A 585 -4.32 -3.01 24.18
C ASP A 585 -3.70 -4.37 23.93
N LEU A 586 -4.20 -5.40 24.62
CA LEU A 586 -3.68 -6.76 24.60
C LEU A 586 -4.82 -7.75 24.34
N ALA A 587 -4.67 -8.55 23.30
CA ALA A 587 -5.54 -9.68 22.99
C ALA A 587 -4.72 -10.97 22.82
N GLY A 588 -5.31 -12.09 23.21
CA GLY A 588 -4.67 -13.39 23.24
C GLY A 588 -5.45 -14.41 22.43
N PHE A 589 -4.75 -15.41 21.91
CA PHE A 589 -5.33 -16.51 21.16
C PHE A 589 -4.75 -17.83 21.62
N ALA A 590 -5.54 -18.62 22.33
CA ALA A 590 -5.13 -19.92 22.85
C ALA A 590 -5.69 -21.06 21.99
N VAL A 591 -4.87 -22.09 21.78
CA VAL A 591 -5.29 -23.34 21.14
C VAL A 591 -4.99 -24.52 22.03
N GLY A 592 -6.00 -25.36 22.25
CA GLY A 592 -5.91 -26.62 22.97
C GLY A 592 -6.49 -27.78 22.17
N VAL A 593 -6.34 -28.98 22.72
CA VAL A 593 -6.87 -30.22 22.12
C VAL A 593 -7.60 -31.06 23.17
N VAL A 594 -8.69 -31.69 22.74
CA VAL A 594 -9.48 -32.65 23.52
C VAL A 594 -9.92 -33.81 22.63
N ASP A 595 -10.16 -34.99 23.19
CA ASP A 595 -10.80 -36.07 22.44
C ASP A 595 -12.31 -35.77 22.31
N ASN A 596 -12.88 -35.99 21.12
CA ASN A 596 -14.26 -35.67 20.78
C ASN A 596 -15.27 -36.16 21.83
N LEU A 597 -15.09 -37.38 22.36
CA LEU A 597 -15.99 -37.97 23.36
C LEU A 597 -15.78 -37.44 24.79
N LYS A 598 -14.70 -36.69 25.03
CA LYS A 598 -14.33 -36.16 26.35
C LYS A 598 -14.53 -34.65 26.47
N GLN A 599 -15.12 -34.01 25.46
CA GLN A 599 -15.46 -32.59 25.49
C GLN A 599 -16.33 -32.22 26.69
N LEU A 600 -16.09 -31.04 27.24
CA LEU A 600 -16.93 -30.40 28.24
C LEU A 600 -17.71 -29.23 27.62
N PRO A 601 -18.87 -28.85 28.17
CA PRO A 601 -19.62 -29.57 29.20
C PRO A 601 -20.31 -30.84 28.65
N ARG A 602 -20.36 -31.89 29.47
CA ARG A 602 -21.10 -33.13 29.20
C ARG A 602 -22.58 -32.93 29.55
N MET A 603 -23.26 -32.09 28.77
CA MET A 603 -24.63 -31.63 29.02
C MET A 603 -25.63 -32.76 29.31
N LYS A 604 -25.46 -33.94 28.69
CA LYS A 604 -26.35 -35.10 28.89
C LYS A 604 -26.16 -35.81 30.23
N GLU A 605 -25.05 -35.56 30.92
CA GLU A 605 -24.70 -36.22 32.18
C GLU A 605 -24.99 -35.36 33.42
N ILE A 606 -25.16 -34.05 33.23
CA ILE A 606 -25.48 -33.09 34.29
C ILE A 606 -26.94 -33.27 34.70
N ARG A 607 -27.17 -33.54 35.99
CA ARG A 607 -28.49 -33.84 36.55
C ARG A 607 -28.65 -33.26 37.95
N ALA A 608 -29.91 -33.13 38.39
CA ALA A 608 -30.20 -32.76 39.77
C ALA A 608 -29.53 -33.74 40.76
N GLY A 609 -28.92 -33.21 41.82
CA GLY A 609 -28.12 -33.96 42.79
C GLY A 609 -26.61 -33.96 42.51
N ASP A 610 -26.17 -33.49 41.34
CA ASP A 610 -24.75 -33.26 41.11
C ASP A 610 -24.20 -32.18 42.04
N VAL A 611 -22.94 -32.32 42.45
CA VAL A 611 -22.28 -31.41 43.39
C VAL A 611 -21.54 -30.32 42.64
N VAL A 612 -21.60 -29.10 43.17
CA VAL A 612 -20.95 -27.93 42.59
C VAL A 612 -19.79 -27.53 43.49
N LEU A 613 -18.60 -27.47 42.91
CA LEU A 613 -17.36 -27.10 43.58
C LEU A 613 -16.84 -25.78 43.03
N ALA A 614 -16.18 -25.00 43.89
CA ALA A 614 -15.54 -23.74 43.52
C ALA A 614 -14.05 -23.79 43.88
N LEU A 615 -13.23 -23.38 42.92
CA LEU A 615 -11.83 -23.05 43.16
C LEU A 615 -11.75 -21.54 43.44
N PRO A 616 -10.95 -21.12 44.43
CA PRO A 616 -10.86 -19.72 44.81
C PRO A 616 -10.20 -18.88 43.72
N SER A 617 -10.62 -17.62 43.60
CA SER A 617 -9.90 -16.64 42.78
C SER A 617 -8.63 -16.15 43.46
N THR A 618 -7.67 -15.68 42.67
CA THR A 618 -6.47 -14.97 43.18
C THR A 618 -6.81 -13.56 43.63
N GLY A 619 -7.69 -12.88 42.89
CA GLY A 619 -8.18 -11.53 43.15
C GLY A 619 -9.44 -11.25 42.33
N VAL A 620 -9.54 -10.03 41.82
CA VAL A 620 -10.50 -9.67 40.77
C VAL A 620 -9.90 -10.13 39.44
N HIS A 621 -10.62 -10.95 38.67
CA HIS A 621 -10.18 -11.35 37.32
C HIS A 621 -10.31 -10.18 36.35
N SER A 622 -9.64 -10.22 35.19
CA SER A 622 -9.50 -9.06 34.27
C SER A 622 -10.80 -8.34 33.87
N ASN A 623 -11.96 -8.98 33.95
CA ASN A 623 -13.27 -8.37 33.71
C ASN A 623 -13.84 -7.65 34.96
N GLY A 624 -14.62 -6.59 34.74
CA GLY A 624 -15.19 -5.74 35.81
C GLY A 624 -14.36 -4.52 36.20
N TYR A 625 -13.18 -4.32 35.58
CA TYR A 625 -12.28 -3.21 35.92
C TYR A 625 -12.79 -1.82 35.51
N SER A 626 -13.75 -1.74 34.58
CA SER A 626 -14.41 -0.46 34.25
C SER A 626 -15.24 0.03 35.46
N LEU A 627 -15.91 -0.89 36.16
CA LEU A 627 -16.62 -0.58 37.40
C LEU A 627 -15.64 -0.26 38.53
N VAL A 628 -14.52 -0.98 38.66
CA VAL A 628 -13.47 -0.63 39.63
C VAL A 628 -12.99 0.80 39.44
N GLN A 629 -12.67 1.21 38.21
CA GLN A 629 -12.25 2.57 37.92
C GLN A 629 -13.32 3.61 38.20
N LYS A 630 -14.58 3.31 37.86
CA LYS A 630 -15.73 4.18 38.16
C LYS A 630 -15.87 4.40 39.66
N ILE A 631 -15.76 3.34 40.46
CA ILE A 631 -15.82 3.41 41.93
C ILE A 631 -14.67 4.28 42.47
N MET A 632 -13.44 4.04 42.01
CA MET A 632 -12.28 4.83 42.43
C MET A 632 -12.46 6.33 42.11
N ALA A 633 -12.95 6.64 40.91
CA ALA A 633 -13.22 8.02 40.48
C ALA A 633 -14.30 8.71 41.32
N GLU A 634 -15.44 8.06 41.58
CA GLU A 634 -16.54 8.66 42.34
C GLU A 634 -16.25 8.80 43.83
N THR A 635 -15.37 7.95 44.36
CA THR A 635 -14.97 8.00 45.77
C THR A 635 -13.74 8.86 46.03
N GLY A 636 -13.06 9.31 44.97
CA GLY A 636 -11.87 10.15 45.06
C GLY A 636 -10.62 9.42 45.56
N HIS A 637 -10.60 8.08 45.53
CA HIS A 637 -9.45 7.28 45.93
C HIS A 637 -8.37 7.23 44.83
N SER A 638 -7.10 7.22 45.22
CA SER A 638 -5.97 6.98 44.34
C SER A 638 -5.48 5.52 44.40
N PHE A 639 -5.05 4.96 43.26
CA PHE A 639 -4.48 3.61 43.21
C PHE A 639 -3.15 3.47 43.99
N HIS A 640 -2.49 4.59 44.32
CA HIS A 640 -1.29 4.58 45.16
C HIS A 640 -1.60 4.57 46.66
N GLU A 641 -2.86 4.75 47.08
CA GLU A 641 -3.24 4.66 48.48
C GLU A 641 -3.12 3.23 49.01
N LYS A 642 -2.83 3.09 50.31
CA LYS A 642 -2.85 1.77 50.96
C LYS A 642 -4.26 1.18 50.89
N ALA A 643 -4.36 -0.07 50.47
CA ALA A 643 -5.62 -0.78 50.47
C ALA A 643 -6.05 -1.04 51.93
N PRO A 644 -7.20 -0.52 52.39
CA PRO A 644 -7.62 -0.64 53.79
C PRO A 644 -7.96 -2.07 54.19
N PHE A 645 -8.07 -2.97 53.22
CA PHE A 645 -8.33 -4.39 53.37
C PHE A 645 -7.10 -5.27 53.10
N SER A 646 -5.95 -4.68 52.73
CA SER A 646 -4.74 -5.44 52.42
C SER A 646 -4.14 -6.04 53.69
N THR A 647 -3.84 -7.34 53.64
CA THR A 647 -3.15 -8.05 54.72
C THR A 647 -1.63 -7.97 54.62
N SER A 648 -1.10 -7.54 53.47
CA SER A 648 0.33 -7.42 53.18
C SER A 648 0.77 -5.96 52.98
N ASN A 649 -0.03 -5.00 53.45
CA ASN A 649 0.25 -3.57 53.32
C ASN A 649 0.48 -3.11 51.86
N LYS A 650 -0.21 -3.74 50.89
CA LYS A 650 -0.19 -3.35 49.47
C LYS A 650 -1.03 -2.08 49.24
N THR A 651 -0.77 -1.38 48.14
CA THR A 651 -1.66 -0.30 47.66
C THR A 651 -2.94 -0.87 47.02
N LEU A 652 -3.96 -0.03 46.82
CA LEU A 652 -5.15 -0.40 46.04
C LEU A 652 -4.77 -0.90 44.65
N GLY A 653 -3.90 -0.18 43.96
CA GLY A 653 -3.39 -0.58 42.64
C GLY A 653 -2.66 -1.93 42.67
N GLU A 654 -1.87 -2.21 43.70
CA GLU A 654 -1.19 -3.52 43.83
C GLU A 654 -2.15 -4.67 44.10
N GLU A 655 -3.20 -4.46 44.91
CA GLU A 655 -4.25 -5.47 45.13
C GLU A 655 -5.08 -5.69 43.85
N PHE A 656 -5.37 -4.62 43.10
CA PHE A 656 -6.07 -4.71 41.82
C PHE A 656 -5.16 -5.23 40.68
N LEU A 657 -3.84 -5.23 40.81
CA LEU A 657 -2.93 -5.80 39.80
C LEU A 657 -2.53 -7.25 40.10
N GLU A 658 -3.10 -7.85 41.15
CA GLU A 658 -2.98 -9.30 41.39
C GLU A 658 -3.45 -10.05 40.12
N PRO A 659 -2.62 -10.93 39.54
CA PRO A 659 -2.94 -11.55 38.27
C PRO A 659 -4.09 -12.56 38.39
N THR A 660 -4.86 -12.69 37.32
CA THR A 660 -5.89 -13.72 37.16
C THR A 660 -5.26 -15.11 37.32
N GLY A 661 -5.93 -15.99 38.08
CA GLY A 661 -5.43 -17.32 38.37
C GLY A 661 -5.45 -18.23 37.14
N ILE A 662 -4.44 -19.10 37.00
CA ILE A 662 -4.40 -20.13 35.95
C ILE A 662 -4.75 -21.48 36.58
N TYR A 663 -5.80 -22.13 36.08
CA TYR A 663 -6.36 -23.35 36.70
C TYR A 663 -5.99 -24.65 35.97
N ILE A 664 -5.23 -24.57 34.87
CA ILE A 664 -4.84 -25.73 34.05
C ILE A 664 -4.20 -26.83 34.90
N LYS A 665 -3.11 -26.52 35.62
CA LYS A 665 -2.36 -27.50 36.41
C LYS A 665 -3.21 -28.17 37.48
N ALA A 666 -4.09 -27.40 38.13
CA ALA A 666 -4.96 -27.87 39.19
C ALA A 666 -6.03 -28.85 38.67
N LEU A 667 -6.68 -28.54 37.53
CA LEU A 667 -7.87 -29.25 37.08
C LEU A 667 -7.63 -30.26 35.96
N MET A 668 -6.59 -30.09 35.14
CA MET A 668 -6.32 -30.97 34.00
C MET A 668 -6.19 -32.46 34.40
N PRO A 669 -5.59 -32.84 35.55
CA PRO A 669 -5.58 -34.24 35.99
C PRO A 669 -7.00 -34.82 36.19
N ALA A 670 -7.91 -34.05 36.78
CA ALA A 670 -9.30 -34.46 37.00
C ALA A 670 -10.12 -34.53 35.70
N VAL A 671 -9.87 -33.58 34.78
CA VAL A 671 -10.45 -33.59 33.43
C VAL A 671 -10.01 -34.83 32.65
N LYS A 672 -8.71 -35.17 32.67
CA LYS A 672 -8.16 -36.36 31.99
C LYS A 672 -8.73 -37.68 32.51
N LYS A 673 -9.07 -37.75 33.81
CA LYS A 673 -9.77 -38.87 34.46
C LYS A 673 -11.29 -38.88 34.23
N SER A 674 -11.84 -37.90 33.51
CA SER A 674 -13.28 -37.78 33.25
C SER A 674 -14.13 -37.63 34.53
N LEU A 675 -13.58 -37.02 35.57
CA LEU A 675 -14.28 -36.77 36.84
C LEU A 675 -15.21 -35.54 36.78
N VAL A 676 -15.05 -34.69 35.76
CA VAL A 676 -15.75 -33.41 35.65
C VAL A 676 -16.85 -33.45 34.60
N LYS A 677 -18.06 -33.00 34.92
CA LYS A 677 -19.19 -32.92 33.98
C LYS A 677 -19.26 -31.57 33.28
N GLY A 678 -18.86 -30.48 33.95
CA GLY A 678 -18.80 -29.14 33.37
C GLY A 678 -17.85 -28.24 34.16
N LEU A 679 -17.25 -27.28 33.47
CA LEU A 679 -16.35 -26.27 34.02
C LEU A 679 -16.77 -24.89 33.54
N ALA A 680 -16.80 -23.91 34.44
CA ALA A 680 -17.06 -22.51 34.10
C ALA A 680 -16.00 -21.61 34.74
N HIS A 681 -15.22 -20.95 33.90
CA HIS A 681 -14.33 -19.87 34.31
C HIS A 681 -15.17 -18.66 34.68
N ILE A 682 -14.95 -18.10 35.87
CA ILE A 682 -15.76 -17.00 36.38
C ILE A 682 -15.02 -15.69 36.16
N THR A 683 -15.49 -14.89 35.20
CA THR A 683 -14.91 -13.62 34.76
C THR A 683 -16.01 -12.58 34.57
N GLY A 684 -16.18 -12.04 33.36
CA GLY A 684 -17.24 -11.11 32.99
C GLY A 684 -18.57 -11.85 32.86
N GLY A 685 -19.65 -11.27 33.40
CA GLY A 685 -20.92 -11.98 33.59
C GLY A 685 -21.00 -12.77 34.90
N GLY A 686 -19.88 -12.89 35.62
CA GLY A 686 -19.81 -13.39 36.98
C GLY A 686 -20.43 -14.78 37.15
N LEU A 687 -20.94 -15.06 38.35
CA LEU A 687 -21.58 -16.33 38.63
C LEU A 687 -22.91 -16.49 37.87
N LEU A 688 -23.61 -15.39 37.60
CA LEU A 688 -24.97 -15.42 37.07
C LEU A 688 -25.04 -15.70 35.57
N GLU A 689 -23.99 -15.40 34.80
CA GLU A 689 -23.97 -15.61 33.34
C GLU A 689 -22.93 -16.63 32.87
N ASN A 690 -21.85 -16.88 33.63
CA ASN A 690 -20.87 -17.89 33.22
C ASN A 690 -21.34 -19.32 33.53
N ILE A 691 -21.93 -19.57 34.69
CA ILE A 691 -22.43 -20.91 35.07
C ILE A 691 -23.54 -21.41 34.11
N PRO A 692 -24.54 -20.61 33.69
CA PRO A 692 -25.55 -21.06 32.73
C PRO A 692 -24.98 -21.61 31.41
N ARG A 693 -23.81 -21.14 30.97
CA ARG A 693 -23.16 -21.62 29.73
C ARG A 693 -22.83 -23.12 29.77
N ILE A 694 -22.74 -23.72 30.95
CA ILE A 694 -22.46 -25.15 31.14
C ILE A 694 -23.65 -25.99 31.62
N LEU A 695 -24.84 -25.41 31.72
CA LEU A 695 -26.02 -26.11 32.21
C LEU A 695 -26.97 -26.52 31.08
N PRO A 696 -27.48 -27.76 31.08
CA PRO A 696 -28.54 -28.14 30.16
C PRO A 696 -29.86 -27.42 30.52
N PRO A 697 -30.82 -27.33 29.57
CA PRO A 697 -32.15 -26.84 29.88
C PRO A 697 -32.82 -27.66 31.00
N GLY A 698 -33.57 -26.99 31.88
CA GLY A 698 -34.37 -27.64 32.92
C GLY A 698 -33.65 -27.91 34.25
N VAL A 699 -32.37 -27.56 34.37
CA VAL A 699 -31.64 -27.58 35.64
C VAL A 699 -31.10 -26.19 36.00
N ARG A 700 -30.90 -25.97 37.30
CA ARG A 700 -30.26 -24.79 37.88
C ARG A 700 -29.17 -25.20 38.86
N VAL A 701 -28.28 -24.28 39.16
CA VAL A 701 -27.29 -24.41 40.23
C VAL A 701 -27.74 -23.55 41.42
N ARG A 702 -27.76 -24.16 42.61
CA ARG A 702 -27.95 -23.44 43.88
C ARG A 702 -26.63 -23.44 44.64
N LEU A 703 -26.11 -22.26 44.93
CA LEU A 703 -24.88 -22.04 45.66
C LEU A 703 -25.15 -21.39 47.02
N ASP A 704 -24.20 -21.51 47.94
CA ASP A 704 -24.27 -20.96 49.28
C ASP A 704 -23.03 -20.12 49.57
N ALA A 705 -23.19 -18.80 49.58
CA ALA A 705 -22.07 -17.86 49.61
C ALA A 705 -21.19 -17.94 50.86
N THR A 706 -21.73 -18.47 51.96
CA THR A 706 -20.96 -18.68 53.21
C THR A 706 -19.92 -19.80 53.08
N LYS A 707 -20.00 -20.61 52.02
CA LYS A 707 -19.04 -21.66 51.69
C LYS A 707 -17.97 -21.19 50.71
N PHE A 708 -18.06 -19.96 50.20
CA PHE A 708 -17.06 -19.39 49.31
C PHE A 708 -16.03 -18.62 50.12
N ARG A 709 -14.81 -18.50 49.57
CA ARG A 709 -13.78 -17.61 50.13
C ARG A 709 -13.87 -16.25 49.47
N ILE A 710 -14.86 -15.45 49.89
CA ILE A 710 -15.00 -14.07 49.39
C ILE A 710 -13.88 -13.22 49.97
N LYS A 711 -13.04 -12.64 49.10
CA LYS A 711 -11.93 -11.79 49.51
C LYS A 711 -12.42 -10.41 49.98
N PRO A 712 -11.74 -9.79 50.97
CA PRO A 712 -12.09 -8.44 51.48
C PRO A 712 -12.23 -7.34 50.41
N ILE A 713 -11.47 -7.44 49.30
CA ILE A 713 -11.54 -6.50 48.18
C ILE A 713 -12.96 -6.34 47.61
N PHE A 714 -13.74 -7.44 47.55
CA PHE A 714 -15.13 -7.39 47.06
C PHE A 714 -16.06 -6.69 48.05
N GLY A 715 -15.84 -6.86 49.35
CA GLY A 715 -16.56 -6.13 50.39
C GLY A 715 -16.29 -4.63 50.34
N TRP A 716 -15.03 -4.26 50.07
CA TRP A 716 -14.66 -2.86 49.83
C TRP A 716 -15.32 -2.29 48.58
N LEU A 717 -15.25 -2.99 47.44
CA LEU A 717 -15.90 -2.58 46.18
C LEU A 717 -17.41 -2.38 46.36
N GLN A 718 -18.08 -3.34 46.99
CA GLN A 718 -19.52 -3.25 47.23
C GLN A 718 -19.87 -2.05 48.13
N ALA A 719 -19.11 -1.86 49.23
CA ALA A 719 -19.37 -0.78 50.17
C ALA A 719 -19.10 0.61 49.57
N LYS A 720 -18.02 0.76 48.80
CA LYS A 720 -17.60 2.04 48.22
C LYS A 720 -18.36 2.42 46.97
N GLY A 721 -18.70 1.45 46.12
CA GLY A 721 -19.52 1.69 44.93
C GLY A 721 -21.03 1.65 45.17
N MET A 722 -21.46 1.29 46.39
CA MET A 722 -22.86 0.98 46.69
C MET A 722 -23.46 -0.02 45.68
N VAL A 723 -22.64 -0.99 45.24
CA VAL A 723 -22.99 -1.95 44.19
C VAL A 723 -24.01 -2.94 44.73
N SER A 724 -25.10 -3.18 43.99
CA SER A 724 -26.13 -4.12 44.43
C SER A 724 -25.61 -5.56 44.48
N ASP A 725 -26.24 -6.44 45.26
CA ASP A 725 -25.85 -7.85 45.34
C ASP A 725 -25.94 -8.55 43.97
N PHE A 726 -27.00 -8.26 43.22
CA PHE A 726 -27.19 -8.77 41.87
C PHE A 726 -26.03 -8.35 40.96
N GLU A 727 -25.68 -7.07 41.00
CA GLU A 727 -24.59 -6.51 40.19
C GLU A 727 -23.22 -7.06 40.60
N MET A 728 -22.97 -7.27 41.91
CA MET A 728 -21.75 -7.93 42.37
C MET A 728 -21.62 -9.33 41.78
N LEU A 729 -22.69 -10.13 41.85
CA LEU A 729 -22.72 -11.52 41.35
C LEU A 729 -22.70 -11.63 39.82
N ARG A 730 -23.14 -10.58 39.11
CA ARG A 730 -23.15 -10.48 37.65
C ARG A 730 -21.85 -9.92 37.09
N THR A 731 -21.17 -9.03 37.79
CA THR A 731 -20.00 -8.31 37.23
C THR A 731 -18.69 -8.89 37.73
N PHE A 732 -18.65 -9.33 38.99
CA PHE A 732 -17.44 -9.83 39.61
C PHE A 732 -17.51 -11.32 39.88
N ASN A 733 -16.33 -11.90 40.03
CA ASN A 733 -16.16 -13.31 40.34
C ASN A 733 -16.35 -13.62 41.84
N CYS A 734 -16.45 -12.58 42.69
CA CYS A 734 -16.78 -12.66 44.12
C CYS A 734 -15.98 -13.72 44.92
N GLY A 735 -14.71 -13.93 44.59
CA GLY A 735 -13.83 -14.88 45.26
C GLY A 735 -13.84 -16.30 44.70
N VAL A 736 -14.69 -16.58 43.72
CA VAL A 736 -14.70 -17.82 42.94
C VAL A 736 -13.95 -17.57 41.64
N GLY A 737 -12.98 -18.43 41.30
CA GLY A 737 -12.26 -18.32 40.03
C GLY A 737 -12.74 -19.32 38.98
N MET A 738 -13.08 -20.53 39.39
CA MET A 738 -13.55 -21.60 38.51
C MET A 738 -14.61 -22.43 39.23
N VAL A 739 -15.66 -22.82 38.52
CA VAL A 739 -16.70 -23.72 39.01
C VAL A 739 -16.58 -25.07 38.30
N ALA A 740 -16.70 -26.17 39.07
CA ALA A 740 -16.75 -27.53 38.55
C ALA A 740 -18.03 -28.25 38.99
N ILE A 741 -18.69 -28.92 38.05
CA ILE A 741 -19.82 -29.82 38.32
C ILE A 741 -19.31 -31.25 38.28
N VAL A 742 -19.53 -31.99 39.36
CA VAL A 742 -18.98 -33.35 39.56
C VAL A 742 -20.10 -34.28 40.02
N ASP A 743 -20.00 -35.57 39.64
CA ASP A 743 -20.91 -36.58 40.19
C ASP A 743 -20.59 -36.79 41.69
N PRO A 744 -21.58 -36.81 42.60
CA PRO A 744 -21.33 -37.02 44.03
C PRO A 744 -20.53 -38.30 44.32
N VAL A 745 -20.65 -39.35 43.49
CA VAL A 745 -19.87 -40.59 43.66
C VAL A 745 -18.38 -40.38 43.38
N CYS A 746 -18.03 -39.45 42.50
CA CYS A 746 -16.65 -39.12 42.13
C CYS A 746 -16.07 -37.98 42.99
N LEU A 747 -16.82 -37.42 43.94
CA LEU A 747 -16.43 -36.23 44.68
C LEU A 747 -15.09 -36.41 45.41
N GLN A 748 -14.91 -37.50 46.15
CA GLN A 748 -13.68 -37.71 46.90
C GLN A 748 -12.49 -37.89 45.96
N GLU A 749 -12.64 -38.68 44.89
CA GLU A 749 -11.57 -38.87 43.91
C GLU A 749 -11.22 -37.55 43.18
N PHE A 750 -12.20 -36.70 42.92
CA PHE A 750 -11.98 -35.37 42.36
C PHE A 750 -11.14 -34.51 43.32
N ILE A 751 -11.53 -34.42 44.59
CA ILE A 751 -10.78 -33.66 45.61
C ILE A 751 -9.35 -34.18 45.74
N ASP A 752 -9.16 -35.49 45.76
CA ASP A 752 -7.83 -36.12 45.88
C ASP A 752 -6.97 -35.92 44.62
N THR A 753 -7.59 -35.64 43.47
CA THR A 753 -6.91 -35.47 42.17
C THR A 753 -6.55 -34.00 41.89
N VAL A 754 -7.32 -33.04 42.39
CA VAL A 754 -7.10 -31.61 42.14
C VAL A 754 -5.98 -31.08 43.02
N ASP A 755 -4.98 -30.44 42.41
CA ASP A 755 -3.90 -29.75 43.12
C ASP A 755 -4.38 -28.34 43.53
N GLY A 756 -4.76 -28.18 44.79
CA GLY A 756 -5.16 -26.89 45.34
C GLY A 756 -6.37 -26.95 46.27
N VAL A 757 -6.79 -25.78 46.74
CA VAL A 757 -7.98 -25.64 47.59
C VAL A 757 -9.22 -25.69 46.71
N VAL A 758 -10.16 -26.57 47.04
CA VAL A 758 -11.48 -26.63 46.44
C VAL A 758 -12.54 -26.78 47.51
N ASP A 759 -13.61 -25.99 47.41
CA ASP A 759 -14.70 -25.98 48.38
C ASP A 759 -15.98 -26.51 47.70
N VAL A 760 -16.76 -27.37 48.39
CA VAL A 760 -18.10 -27.78 47.92
C VAL A 760 -19.07 -26.66 48.26
N VAL A 761 -19.60 -26.00 47.24
CA VAL A 761 -20.29 -24.72 47.39
C VAL A 761 -21.79 -24.79 47.08
N GLY A 762 -22.25 -25.87 46.46
CA GLY A 762 -23.64 -25.98 46.04
C GLY A 762 -24.00 -27.31 45.41
N THR A 763 -25.20 -27.35 44.83
CA THR A 763 -25.77 -28.51 44.16
C THR A 763 -26.55 -28.11 42.92
N VAL A 764 -26.65 -29.01 41.96
CA VAL A 764 -27.55 -28.89 40.80
C VAL A 764 -28.95 -29.31 41.21
N GLU A 765 -29.96 -28.53 40.87
CA GLU A 765 -31.38 -28.77 41.15
C GLU A 765 -32.21 -28.76 39.86
N ALA A 766 -33.36 -29.45 39.86
CA ALA A 766 -34.34 -29.33 38.79
C ALA A 766 -35.03 -27.96 38.85
N ILE A 767 -35.29 -27.36 37.69
CA ILE A 767 -36.14 -26.16 37.59
C ILE A 767 -37.61 -26.61 37.62
N ASP A 768 -38.42 -26.00 38.47
CA ASP A 768 -39.86 -26.28 38.55
C ASP A 768 -40.63 -25.65 37.38
N LYS A 769 -41.93 -25.98 37.24
CA LYS A 769 -42.78 -25.44 36.16
C LYS A 769 -42.98 -23.92 36.21
N LYS A 770 -42.54 -23.21 37.26
CA LYS A 770 -42.74 -21.76 37.42
C LYS A 770 -41.62 -20.92 36.79
N GLY A 771 -40.54 -21.54 36.29
CA GLY A 771 -39.41 -20.84 35.69
C GLY A 771 -38.51 -20.14 36.73
N GLY A 772 -37.45 -19.47 36.27
CA GLY A 772 -36.52 -18.74 37.13
C GLY A 772 -35.09 -18.72 36.57
N HIS A 773 -34.18 -18.00 37.26
CA HIS A 773 -32.76 -17.98 36.89
C HIS A 773 -32.11 -19.36 37.09
N GLN A 774 -31.18 -19.72 36.19
CA GLN A 774 -30.43 -20.98 36.29
C GLN A 774 -29.36 -20.97 37.38
N VAL A 775 -29.15 -19.84 38.07
CA VAL A 775 -28.22 -19.71 39.20
C VAL A 775 -28.94 -19.02 40.35
N VAL A 776 -28.86 -19.62 41.53
CA VAL A 776 -29.37 -19.06 42.80
C VAL A 776 -28.22 -19.04 43.79
N VAL A 777 -27.98 -17.90 44.43
CA VAL A 777 -26.93 -17.74 45.44
C VAL A 777 -27.57 -17.40 46.77
N ASP A 778 -27.64 -18.40 47.65
CA ASP A 778 -28.18 -18.26 48.98
C ASP A 778 -27.17 -17.58 49.91
N ARG A 779 -27.68 -16.81 50.89
CA ARG A 779 -26.89 -16.19 51.97
C ARG A 779 -25.75 -15.26 51.54
N PHE A 780 -25.84 -14.67 50.34
CA PHE A 780 -24.83 -13.71 49.85
C PHE A 780 -24.68 -12.49 50.75
N VAL A 781 -25.79 -11.89 51.20
CA VAL A 781 -25.79 -10.75 52.13
C VAL A 781 -25.09 -11.09 53.44
N GLU A 782 -25.33 -12.29 53.98
CA GLU A 782 -24.71 -12.76 55.22
C GLU A 782 -23.19 -12.90 55.06
N ALA A 783 -22.73 -13.47 53.94
CA ALA A 783 -21.30 -13.63 53.64
C ALA A 783 -20.59 -12.28 53.39
N MET A 784 -21.28 -11.31 52.75
CA MET A 784 -20.72 -9.98 52.44
C MET A 784 -20.76 -9.00 53.61
N ALA A 785 -21.70 -9.15 54.55
CA ALA A 785 -21.86 -8.24 55.69
C ALA A 785 -20.55 -7.96 56.48
N PRO A 786 -19.78 -8.97 56.94
CA PRO A 786 -18.55 -8.71 57.69
C PRO A 786 -17.44 -8.04 56.86
N LEU A 787 -17.46 -8.21 55.53
CA LEU A 787 -16.48 -7.62 54.62
C LEU A 787 -16.85 -6.18 54.21
N THR A 788 -18.14 -5.86 54.18
CA THR A 788 -18.65 -4.53 53.82
C THR A 788 -18.76 -3.59 55.00
N SER A 789 -19.12 -4.10 56.19
CA SER A 789 -19.36 -3.28 57.38
C SER A 789 -18.20 -2.35 57.77
N PRO A 790 -16.91 -2.73 57.65
CA PRO A 790 -15.80 -1.83 58.02
C PRO A 790 -15.65 -0.62 57.09
N HIS A 791 -16.29 -0.63 55.92
CA HIS A 791 -16.09 0.35 54.85
C HIS A 791 -17.32 1.19 54.53
N ARG A 792 -18.48 0.88 55.15
CA ARG A 792 -19.71 1.66 55.01
C ARG A 792 -19.57 3.01 55.72
N VAL A 793 -19.98 4.07 55.05
CA VAL A 793 -20.01 5.43 55.61
C VAL A 793 -21.34 5.65 56.34
N GLN A 794 -21.31 6.00 57.63
CA GLN A 794 -22.51 6.38 58.38
C GLN A 794 -23.01 7.76 57.88
N GLY A 795 -24.25 7.83 57.37
CA GLY A 795 -24.91 9.09 56.99
C GLY A 795 -24.90 9.46 55.50
N ALA A 796 -24.38 8.62 54.60
CA ALA A 796 -24.39 8.89 53.16
C ALA A 796 -25.75 8.54 52.51
N SER A 797 -26.75 9.41 52.64
CA SER A 797 -28.10 9.22 52.07
C SER A 797 -28.28 9.81 50.66
N GLY A 798 -27.19 10.16 49.96
CA GLY A 798 -27.24 10.89 48.68
C GLY A 798 -26.44 10.31 47.50
N HIS A 799 -25.72 9.21 47.65
CA HIS A 799 -24.94 8.62 46.54
C HIS A 799 -25.76 7.57 45.77
N LYS A 800 -25.72 7.66 44.43
CA LYS A 800 -26.38 6.73 43.50
C LYS A 800 -25.65 5.38 43.52
N SER A 801 -26.38 4.27 43.54
CA SER A 801 -25.82 2.92 43.35
C SER A 801 -25.19 2.81 41.95
N LEU A 802 -23.96 2.30 41.87
CA LEU A 802 -23.26 2.09 40.60
C LEU A 802 -23.49 0.69 40.04
N SER A 803 -23.66 0.62 38.72
CA SER A 803 -23.68 -0.60 37.92
C SER A 803 -22.55 -0.65 36.89
N TYR A 804 -22.25 -1.81 36.32
CA TYR A 804 -21.27 -1.95 35.25
C TYR A 804 -21.67 -1.16 34.01
N LYS A 805 -22.98 -1.06 33.75
CA LYS A 805 -23.54 -0.17 32.72
C LYS A 805 -23.25 1.31 33.00
N ASP A 806 -23.31 1.78 34.25
CA ASP A 806 -22.90 3.16 34.60
C ASP A 806 -21.40 3.41 34.39
N SER A 807 -20.59 2.35 34.24
CA SER A 807 -19.18 2.44 33.88
C SER A 807 -18.92 2.46 32.36
N GLY A 808 -19.97 2.26 31.55
CA GLY A 808 -19.90 2.28 30.09
C GLY A 808 -19.78 0.91 29.42
N VAL A 809 -20.12 -0.19 30.11
CA VAL A 809 -20.13 -1.55 29.54
C VAL A 809 -21.56 -2.12 29.56
N ASP A 810 -22.11 -2.48 28.39
CA ASP A 810 -23.50 -2.94 28.25
C ASP A 810 -23.58 -4.41 27.81
N ILE A 811 -23.61 -5.31 28.80
CA ILE A 811 -23.71 -6.76 28.58
C ILE A 811 -24.93 -7.14 27.73
N GLU A 812 -26.07 -6.45 27.90
CA GLU A 812 -27.30 -6.74 27.13
C GLU A 812 -27.13 -6.38 25.65
N ALA A 813 -26.40 -5.29 25.36
CA ALA A 813 -26.04 -4.94 24.00
C ALA A 813 -25.09 -5.98 23.38
N GLY A 814 -24.14 -6.51 24.16
CA GLY A 814 -23.28 -7.62 23.76
C GLY A 814 -24.06 -8.90 23.41
N ASP A 815 -25.01 -9.30 24.25
CA ASP A 815 -25.88 -10.47 24.00
C ASP A 815 -26.74 -10.30 22.73
N SER A 816 -27.23 -9.08 22.52
CA SER A 816 -27.95 -8.71 21.30
C SER A 816 -27.06 -8.84 20.06
N LEU A 817 -25.82 -8.32 20.12
CA LEU A 817 -24.83 -8.47 19.05
C LEU A 817 -24.57 -9.94 18.72
N VAL A 818 -24.29 -10.77 19.74
CA VAL A 818 -24.05 -12.22 19.57
C VAL A 818 -25.22 -12.88 18.83
N SER A 819 -26.46 -12.50 19.16
CA SER A 819 -27.66 -12.99 18.49
C SER A 819 -27.74 -12.58 17.02
N MET A 820 -27.31 -11.36 16.68
CA MET A 820 -27.28 -10.84 15.31
C MET A 820 -26.18 -11.45 14.45
N ILE A 821 -25.02 -11.81 15.01
CA ILE A 821 -23.87 -12.33 14.26
C ILE A 821 -23.87 -13.86 14.10
N LYS A 822 -24.65 -14.60 14.91
CA LYS A 822 -24.80 -16.06 14.79
C LYS A 822 -25.09 -16.56 13.36
N PRO A 823 -26.02 -15.96 12.59
CA PRO A 823 -26.25 -16.36 11.19
C PRO A 823 -25.05 -16.07 10.28
N LEU A 824 -24.31 -14.98 10.52
CA LEU A 824 -23.12 -14.62 9.74
C LEU A 824 -22.01 -15.65 9.95
N ALA A 825 -21.69 -15.99 11.19
CA ALA A 825 -20.73 -17.05 11.50
C ALA A 825 -21.15 -18.40 10.92
N ARG A 826 -22.44 -18.77 11.06
CA ARG A 826 -22.99 -20.00 10.48
C ARG A 826 -22.86 -20.06 8.95
N SER A 827 -22.91 -18.93 8.26
CA SER A 827 -22.73 -18.87 6.80
C SER A 827 -21.31 -19.25 6.34
N THR A 828 -20.36 -19.29 7.26
CA THR A 828 -18.95 -19.69 7.02
C THR A 828 -18.66 -21.13 7.43
N SER A 829 -19.64 -21.82 8.05
CA SER A 829 -19.45 -23.15 8.60
C SER A 829 -19.02 -24.15 7.52
N ARG A 830 -18.12 -25.05 7.92
CA ARG A 830 -17.58 -26.13 7.09
C ARG A 830 -17.51 -27.43 7.89
N SER A 831 -17.21 -28.53 7.20
CA SER A 831 -16.98 -29.83 7.85
C SER A 831 -15.93 -29.70 8.96
N GLY A 832 -16.27 -30.22 10.14
CA GLY A 832 -15.43 -30.20 11.34
C GLY A 832 -15.79 -29.13 12.36
N VAL A 833 -16.54 -28.09 12.02
CA VAL A 833 -17.01 -27.12 13.03
C VAL A 833 -18.01 -27.80 13.96
N LEU A 834 -17.74 -27.76 15.27
CA LEU A 834 -18.61 -28.29 16.32
C LEU A 834 -19.18 -27.13 17.16
N GLY A 835 -20.50 -27.14 17.38
CA GLY A 835 -21.18 -26.11 18.18
C GLY A 835 -21.48 -24.82 17.40
N GLY A 836 -21.50 -23.69 18.11
CA GLY A 836 -21.75 -22.35 17.56
C GLY A 836 -21.36 -21.26 18.57
N LEU A 837 -21.56 -19.99 18.20
CA LEU A 837 -21.18 -18.85 19.05
C LEU A 837 -21.92 -18.86 20.41
N GLY A 838 -21.18 -18.50 21.48
CA GLY A 838 -21.70 -18.34 22.84
C GLY A 838 -21.18 -19.35 23.88
N GLY A 839 -20.29 -20.28 23.51
CA GLY A 839 -19.52 -21.11 24.45
C GLY A 839 -18.20 -20.44 24.86
N PHE A 840 -17.44 -21.06 25.78
CA PHE A 840 -16.10 -20.59 26.19
C PHE A 840 -15.01 -20.79 25.12
N GLY A 841 -15.27 -21.53 24.04
CA GLY A 841 -14.30 -21.72 22.97
C GLY A 841 -14.92 -22.33 21.71
N GLY A 842 -14.34 -22.00 20.56
CA GLY A 842 -14.72 -22.55 19.26
C GLY A 842 -14.08 -23.92 19.04
N CYS A 843 -14.87 -24.90 18.60
CA CYS A 843 -14.42 -26.29 18.46
C CYS A 843 -14.33 -26.73 16.98
N PHE A 844 -13.24 -27.41 16.62
CA PHE A 844 -13.01 -27.92 15.27
C PHE A 844 -12.43 -29.36 15.29
N GLN A 845 -13.18 -30.32 14.78
CA GLN A 845 -12.79 -31.73 14.70
C GLN A 845 -11.83 -31.99 13.54
N LEU A 846 -10.62 -32.46 13.85
CA LEU A 846 -9.57 -32.65 12.84
C LEU A 846 -9.87 -33.78 11.85
N LYS A 847 -10.55 -34.86 12.29
CA LYS A 847 -10.93 -35.98 11.41
C LYS A 847 -11.93 -35.61 10.32
N ALA A 848 -12.65 -34.52 10.50
CA ALA A 848 -13.66 -34.06 9.55
C ALA A 848 -13.07 -33.19 8.43
N VAL A 849 -11.76 -32.93 8.44
CA VAL A 849 -11.06 -32.26 7.35
C VAL A 849 -11.10 -33.17 6.11
N GLU A 850 -11.61 -32.64 5.01
CA GLU A 850 -11.86 -33.40 3.76
C GLU A 850 -10.57 -33.99 3.15
N LYS A 851 -9.45 -33.31 3.32
CA LYS A 851 -8.14 -33.76 2.87
C LYS A 851 -7.50 -34.64 3.93
N GLU A 852 -7.12 -35.85 3.55
CA GLU A 852 -6.33 -36.74 4.40
C GLU A 852 -4.88 -36.24 4.49
N TYR A 853 -4.39 -36.04 5.71
CA TYR A 853 -2.99 -35.67 5.99
C TYR A 853 -2.29 -36.82 6.67
N LYS A 854 -1.06 -37.14 6.24
CA LYS A 854 -0.26 -38.21 6.82
C LYS A 854 0.55 -37.71 8.01
N ASP A 855 1.14 -36.54 7.88
CA ASP A 855 2.02 -35.94 8.89
C ASP A 855 1.71 -34.43 9.09
N PRO A 856 0.50 -34.09 9.57
CA PRO A 856 0.01 -32.72 9.52
C PRO A 856 0.67 -31.77 10.53
N VAL A 857 0.82 -30.53 10.10
CA VAL A 857 1.31 -29.39 10.89
C VAL A 857 0.27 -28.28 10.88
N LEU A 858 -0.07 -27.78 12.06
CA LEU A 858 -0.92 -26.60 12.24
C LEU A 858 -0.10 -25.33 12.02
N VAL A 859 -0.71 -24.36 11.37
CA VAL A 859 -0.15 -23.03 11.11
C VAL A 859 -1.07 -21.99 11.73
N LEU A 860 -0.54 -21.14 12.61
CA LEU A 860 -1.29 -20.17 13.41
C LEU A 860 -0.76 -18.76 13.12
N ALA A 861 -1.65 -17.84 12.75
CA ALA A 861 -1.31 -16.44 12.47
C ALA A 861 -2.28 -15.51 13.19
N ALA A 862 -1.76 -14.42 13.76
CA ALA A 862 -2.56 -13.35 14.36
C ALA A 862 -2.06 -12.00 13.83
N ASP A 863 -2.99 -11.11 13.48
CA ASP A 863 -2.67 -9.78 12.94
C ASP A 863 -3.88 -8.83 13.09
N GLY A 864 -3.66 -7.53 12.91
CA GLY A 864 -4.67 -6.47 12.95
C GLY A 864 -4.80 -5.70 11.63
N VAL A 865 -5.68 -4.70 11.62
CA VAL A 865 -5.90 -3.81 10.44
C VAL A 865 -5.11 -2.50 10.54
N GLY A 866 -4.65 -2.13 11.73
CA GLY A 866 -3.88 -0.91 11.93
C GLY A 866 -4.69 0.38 11.71
N THR A 867 -4.01 1.46 11.35
CA THR A 867 -4.63 2.80 11.31
C THR A 867 -5.56 3.04 10.11
N LYS A 868 -5.72 2.05 9.21
CA LYS A 868 -6.78 2.06 8.18
C LYS A 868 -8.18 2.14 8.80
N LEU A 869 -8.35 1.61 10.02
CA LEU A 869 -9.58 1.69 10.80
C LEU A 869 -10.09 3.13 11.00
N LYS A 870 -9.19 4.11 11.13
CA LYS A 870 -9.59 5.53 11.23
C LYS A 870 -10.30 6.03 9.98
N ILE A 871 -9.95 5.52 8.80
CA ILE A 871 -10.66 5.90 7.57
C ILE A 871 -12.06 5.31 7.60
N ALA A 872 -12.18 4.01 7.87
CA ALA A 872 -13.46 3.31 7.98
C ALA A 872 -14.43 4.01 8.94
N GLN A 873 -13.93 4.35 10.13
CA GLN A 873 -14.67 5.08 11.17
C GLN A 873 -15.13 6.46 10.70
N ARG A 874 -14.27 7.21 10.01
CA ARG A 874 -14.59 8.58 9.58
C ARG A 874 -15.57 8.65 8.41
N ILE A 875 -15.57 7.66 7.53
CA ILE A 875 -16.50 7.60 6.39
C ILE A 875 -17.71 6.69 6.65
N ASN A 876 -17.81 6.13 7.86
CA ASN A 876 -18.87 5.22 8.28
C ASN A 876 -19.05 4.01 7.34
N LYS A 877 -17.92 3.34 7.00
CA LYS A 877 -17.88 2.16 6.13
C LYS A 877 -17.07 1.04 6.78
N HIS A 878 -17.77 0.08 7.37
CA HIS A 878 -17.21 -0.93 8.29
C HIS A 878 -17.21 -2.35 7.74
N ASP A 879 -17.98 -2.60 6.66
CA ASP A 879 -18.15 -3.90 6.04
C ASP A 879 -16.89 -4.40 5.30
N THR A 880 -16.02 -3.49 4.85
CA THR A 880 -14.79 -3.86 4.14
C THR A 880 -13.61 -4.18 5.08
N ILE A 881 -13.55 -3.57 6.27
CA ILE A 881 -12.40 -3.76 7.17
C ILE A 881 -12.39 -5.13 7.85
N GLY A 882 -13.54 -5.81 7.92
CA GLY A 882 -13.58 -7.21 8.32
C GLY A 882 -12.90 -8.14 7.31
N VAL A 883 -12.98 -7.81 6.01
CA VAL A 883 -12.25 -8.54 4.95
C VAL A 883 -10.75 -8.28 5.06
N ASP A 884 -10.35 -7.03 5.32
CA ASP A 884 -8.96 -6.67 5.60
C ASP A 884 -8.39 -7.53 6.74
N LEU A 885 -9.12 -7.65 7.87
CA LEU A 885 -8.67 -8.43 9.02
C LEU A 885 -8.41 -9.90 8.67
N VAL A 886 -9.34 -10.53 7.96
CA VAL A 886 -9.16 -11.92 7.53
C VAL A 886 -7.97 -12.03 6.57
N ALA A 887 -7.84 -11.11 5.61
CA ALA A 887 -6.76 -11.12 4.64
C ALA A 887 -5.38 -11.05 5.30
N MET A 888 -5.23 -10.23 6.33
CA MET A 888 -3.97 -10.10 7.07
C MET A 888 -3.52 -11.43 7.67
N CYS A 889 -4.43 -12.19 8.29
CA CYS A 889 -4.07 -13.46 8.93
C CYS A 889 -3.98 -14.64 7.95
N VAL A 890 -4.97 -14.81 7.05
CA VAL A 890 -5.04 -16.03 6.20
C VAL A 890 -3.98 -16.05 5.12
N ASN A 891 -3.53 -14.88 4.64
CA ASN A 891 -2.44 -14.80 3.67
C ASN A 891 -1.09 -15.19 4.33
N ASP A 892 -0.93 -14.94 5.62
CA ASP A 892 0.25 -15.36 6.39
C ASP A 892 0.26 -16.88 6.63
N VAL A 893 -0.92 -17.47 6.86
CA VAL A 893 -1.10 -18.93 6.85
C VAL A 893 -0.66 -19.53 5.50
N LEU A 894 -1.00 -18.88 4.37
CA LEU A 894 -0.55 -19.33 3.03
C LEU A 894 0.97 -19.25 2.86
N CYS A 895 1.65 -18.32 3.53
CA CYS A 895 3.11 -18.18 3.45
C CYS A 895 3.85 -19.44 3.91
N ASN A 896 3.20 -20.27 4.72
CA ASN A 896 3.71 -21.56 5.20
C ASN A 896 3.18 -22.76 4.40
N GLY A 897 2.48 -22.53 3.29
CA GLY A 897 1.91 -23.57 2.44
C GLY A 897 0.58 -24.17 2.95
N ALA A 898 0.01 -23.62 4.03
CA ALA A 898 -1.18 -24.14 4.67
C ALA A 898 -2.48 -23.62 4.06
N ALA A 899 -3.52 -24.44 4.10
CA ALA A 899 -4.88 -23.99 3.81
C ALA A 899 -5.55 -23.54 5.11
N PRO A 900 -6.22 -22.37 5.16
CA PRO A 900 -6.99 -21.94 6.32
C PRO A 900 -8.12 -22.93 6.68
N LEU A 901 -8.37 -23.09 7.98
CA LEU A 901 -9.46 -23.89 8.53
C LEU A 901 -10.46 -23.02 9.28
N THR A 902 -9.98 -22.24 10.25
CA THR A 902 -10.80 -21.50 11.19
C THR A 902 -10.27 -20.08 11.39
N PHE A 903 -11.17 -19.21 11.85
CA PHE A 903 -10.88 -17.82 12.16
C PHE A 903 -11.58 -17.41 13.47
N LEU A 904 -10.91 -16.58 14.26
CA LEU A 904 -11.45 -15.89 15.44
C LEU A 904 -11.17 -14.39 15.33
N ASP A 905 -12.04 -13.57 15.89
CA ASP A 905 -11.88 -12.12 15.96
C ASP A 905 -11.92 -11.58 17.39
N TYR A 906 -11.17 -10.52 17.63
CA TYR A 906 -11.23 -9.71 18.85
C TYR A 906 -11.63 -8.29 18.43
N PHE A 907 -12.77 -7.82 18.93
CA PHE A 907 -13.30 -6.48 18.66
C PHE A 907 -13.28 -5.66 19.96
N ALA A 908 -12.49 -4.59 20.00
CA ALA A 908 -12.39 -3.71 21.16
C ALA A 908 -12.91 -2.31 20.83
N CYS A 909 -13.74 -1.73 21.70
CA CYS A 909 -14.30 -0.39 21.47
C CYS A 909 -14.51 0.38 22.76
N GLY A 910 -14.67 1.71 22.67
CA GLY A 910 -14.93 2.55 23.85
C GLY A 910 -16.36 2.41 24.37
N VAL A 911 -17.32 2.37 23.46
CA VAL A 911 -18.75 2.15 23.69
C VAL A 911 -19.24 1.28 22.54
N LEU A 912 -19.97 0.19 22.83
CA LEU A 912 -20.45 -0.72 21.81
C LEU A 912 -21.58 -0.10 20.97
N ASP A 913 -21.30 0.08 19.68
CA ASP A 913 -22.33 0.23 18.66
C ASP A 913 -22.57 -1.13 18.00
N VAL A 914 -23.73 -1.72 18.31
CA VAL A 914 -24.12 -3.06 17.85
C VAL A 914 -24.19 -3.13 16.31
N HIS A 915 -24.58 -2.06 15.63
CA HIS A 915 -24.68 -2.05 14.17
C HIS A 915 -23.31 -1.99 13.51
N VAL A 916 -22.42 -1.14 14.03
CA VAL A 916 -21.02 -1.08 13.56
C VAL A 916 -20.33 -2.42 13.77
N ALA A 917 -20.40 -2.98 14.98
CA ALA A 917 -19.78 -4.28 15.28
C ALA A 917 -20.34 -5.40 14.40
N ARG A 918 -21.66 -5.44 14.16
CA ARG A 918 -22.28 -6.37 13.21
C ARG A 918 -21.71 -6.21 11.80
N ASP A 919 -21.54 -4.98 11.31
CA ASP A 919 -21.02 -4.72 9.96
C ASP A 919 -19.57 -5.18 9.81
N VAL A 920 -18.74 -4.97 10.84
CA VAL A 920 -17.39 -5.53 10.91
C VAL A 920 -17.42 -7.05 10.81
N VAL A 921 -18.25 -7.71 11.63
CA VAL A 921 -18.37 -9.18 11.64
C VAL A 921 -18.96 -9.72 10.32
N ALA A 922 -19.83 -8.96 9.66
CA ALA A 922 -20.31 -9.30 8.32
C ALA A 922 -19.17 -9.31 7.29
N GLY A 923 -18.26 -8.33 7.37
CA GLY A 923 -17.03 -8.29 6.59
C GLY A 923 -16.09 -9.46 6.90
N ILE A 924 -15.92 -9.81 8.19
CA ILE A 924 -15.12 -10.97 8.61
C ILE A 924 -15.71 -12.26 8.04
N ALA A 925 -17.03 -12.44 8.14
CA ALA A 925 -17.70 -13.59 7.56
C ALA A 925 -17.51 -13.66 6.03
N ASP A 926 -17.49 -12.52 5.34
CA ASP A 926 -17.19 -12.48 3.91
C ASP A 926 -15.74 -12.87 3.60
N GLY A 927 -14.78 -12.31 4.33
CA GLY A 927 -13.38 -12.71 4.22
C GLY A 927 -13.18 -14.21 4.48
N CYS A 928 -13.85 -14.75 5.49
CA CYS A 928 -13.82 -16.18 5.82
C CYS A 928 -14.33 -17.04 4.66
N ARG A 929 -15.45 -16.67 4.02
CA ARG A 929 -15.95 -17.37 2.82
C ARG A 929 -14.96 -17.30 1.65
N GLN A 930 -14.36 -16.14 1.40
CA GLN A 930 -13.32 -16.00 0.37
C GLN A 930 -12.10 -16.90 0.66
N ALA A 931 -11.72 -17.02 1.92
CA ALA A 931 -10.61 -17.84 2.39
C ALA A 931 -10.96 -19.33 2.58
N ALA A 932 -12.23 -19.72 2.42
CA ALA A 932 -12.75 -21.03 2.81
C ALA A 932 -12.47 -21.39 4.30
N ALA A 933 -12.38 -20.39 5.18
CA ALA A 933 -12.25 -20.57 6.63
C ALA A 933 -13.62 -20.46 7.32
N ALA A 934 -13.75 -21.09 8.49
CA ALA A 934 -14.93 -20.93 9.34
C ALA A 934 -14.67 -19.94 10.48
N LEU A 935 -15.54 -18.94 10.62
CA LEU A 935 -15.63 -18.09 11.81
C LEU A 935 -16.29 -18.89 12.93
N ILE A 936 -15.50 -19.30 13.93
CA ILE A 936 -15.95 -20.24 14.98
C ILE A 936 -16.08 -19.62 16.37
N GLY A 937 -15.62 -18.40 16.56
CA GLY A 937 -15.59 -17.71 17.84
C GLY A 937 -15.01 -16.31 17.70
N GLY A 938 -15.06 -15.55 18.78
CA GLY A 938 -14.51 -14.21 18.88
C GLY A 938 -14.88 -13.58 20.22
N GLU A 939 -14.35 -12.39 20.48
CA GLU A 939 -14.57 -11.63 21.72
C GLU A 939 -14.93 -10.17 21.41
N THR A 940 -15.78 -9.56 22.25
CA THR A 940 -16.18 -8.15 22.13
C THR A 940 -15.91 -7.41 23.45
N ALA A 941 -14.86 -6.60 23.47
CA ALA A 941 -14.40 -5.88 24.64
C ALA A 941 -14.84 -4.41 24.64
N GLU A 942 -15.75 -4.03 25.55
CA GLU A 942 -16.04 -2.63 25.84
C GLU A 942 -15.05 -2.07 26.88
N MET A 943 -14.23 -1.12 26.44
CA MET A 943 -13.11 -0.57 27.18
C MET A 943 -13.22 0.96 27.35
N PRO A 944 -14.18 1.44 28.16
CA PRO A 944 -14.43 2.86 28.34
C PRO A 944 -13.20 3.61 28.87
N GLY A 945 -12.85 4.70 28.18
CA GLY A 945 -11.67 5.53 28.47
C GLY A 945 -10.33 4.94 28.00
N MET A 946 -10.32 3.75 27.38
CA MET A 946 -9.20 3.31 26.52
C MET A 946 -9.37 3.87 25.12
N TYR A 947 -10.60 3.80 24.60
CA TYR A 947 -11.00 4.33 23.30
C TYR A 947 -12.02 5.45 23.48
N GLU A 948 -11.96 6.44 22.58
CA GLU A 948 -13.02 7.44 22.42
C GLU A 948 -14.31 6.80 21.88
N PRO A 949 -15.50 7.36 22.17
CA PRO A 949 -16.74 6.91 21.56
C PRO A 949 -16.66 6.89 20.02
N GLY A 950 -17.11 5.79 19.40
CA GLY A 950 -17.04 5.57 17.95
C GLY A 950 -15.68 5.09 17.43
N VAL A 951 -14.68 4.91 18.31
CA VAL A 951 -13.39 4.30 17.97
C VAL A 951 -13.37 2.85 18.44
N TYR A 952 -12.92 1.98 17.54
CA TYR A 952 -12.70 0.56 17.80
C TYR A 952 -11.40 0.04 17.16
N ASP A 953 -10.78 -0.97 17.76
CA ASP A 953 -9.71 -1.77 17.18
C ASP A 953 -10.16 -3.22 16.94
N ILE A 954 -9.50 -3.89 16.01
CA ILE A 954 -9.76 -5.30 15.70
C ILE A 954 -8.47 -6.08 15.49
N ALA A 955 -8.43 -7.28 16.07
CA ALA A 955 -7.40 -8.28 15.87
C ALA A 955 -8.03 -9.60 15.43
N GLY A 956 -7.29 -10.36 14.64
CA GLY A 956 -7.76 -11.59 14.01
C GLY A 956 -6.80 -12.73 14.30
N PHE A 957 -7.32 -13.94 14.25
CA PHE A 957 -6.54 -15.16 14.40
C PHE A 957 -7.00 -16.22 13.42
N ALA A 958 -6.08 -16.70 12.58
CA ALA A 958 -6.31 -17.75 11.63
C ALA A 958 -5.54 -19.01 12.01
N LEU A 959 -6.19 -20.17 11.90
CA LEU A 959 -5.57 -21.48 12.02
C LEU A 959 -5.74 -22.23 10.70
N GLY A 960 -4.65 -22.76 10.17
CA GLY A 960 -4.59 -23.60 8.98
C GLY A 960 -3.83 -24.90 9.21
N VAL A 961 -3.80 -25.74 8.17
CA VAL A 961 -3.10 -27.03 8.21
C VAL A 961 -2.35 -27.30 6.91
N VAL A 962 -1.15 -27.88 7.04
CA VAL A 962 -0.28 -28.29 5.95
C VAL A 962 0.30 -29.67 6.20
N GLU A 963 0.64 -30.39 5.14
CA GLU A 963 1.41 -31.62 5.23
C GLU A 963 2.89 -31.26 5.47
N ARG A 964 3.59 -31.91 6.42
CA ARG A 964 4.94 -31.48 6.83
C ARG A 964 5.92 -31.40 5.66
N SER A 965 5.82 -32.30 4.69
CA SER A 965 6.67 -32.30 3.50
C SER A 965 6.41 -31.14 2.52
N HIS A 966 5.36 -30.36 2.74
CA HIS A 966 4.93 -29.24 1.89
C HIS A 966 5.03 -27.88 2.60
N ILE A 967 5.62 -27.81 3.79
CA ILE A 967 5.84 -26.55 4.51
C ILE A 967 6.71 -25.64 3.64
N LEU A 968 6.30 -24.37 3.57
CA LEU A 968 7.05 -23.29 2.96
C LEU A 968 7.67 -22.37 4.03
N PRO A 969 8.73 -21.62 3.70
CA PRO A 969 9.51 -21.70 2.46
C PRO A 969 10.39 -22.96 2.39
N ARG A 970 10.50 -23.56 1.20
CA ARG A 970 11.45 -24.64 0.89
C ARG A 970 12.81 -24.03 0.57
N ILE A 971 13.44 -23.40 1.58
CA ILE A 971 14.66 -22.60 1.43
C ILE A 971 15.76 -23.34 0.65
N ASN A 972 15.95 -24.64 0.91
CA ASN A 972 16.99 -25.42 0.26
C ASN A 972 16.73 -25.71 -1.23
N ASP A 973 15.48 -25.57 -1.69
CA ASP A 973 15.10 -25.78 -3.10
C ASP A 973 15.21 -24.49 -3.93
N ILE A 974 15.38 -23.35 -3.27
CA ILE A 974 15.45 -22.02 -3.90
C ILE A 974 16.87 -21.79 -4.43
N LYS A 975 16.98 -21.52 -5.72
CA LYS A 975 18.25 -21.32 -6.42
C LYS A 975 18.23 -20.11 -7.34
N VAL A 976 19.41 -19.64 -7.71
CA VAL A 976 19.58 -18.61 -8.73
C VAL A 976 18.93 -19.05 -10.05
N GLY A 977 18.24 -18.11 -10.70
CA GLY A 977 17.42 -18.38 -11.88
C GLY A 977 15.97 -18.77 -11.60
N ASP A 978 15.59 -19.08 -10.35
CA ASP A 978 14.18 -19.23 -9.99
C ASP A 978 13.42 -17.92 -10.22
N ILE A 979 12.14 -18.06 -10.56
CA ILE A 979 11.27 -16.99 -11.01
C ILE A 979 10.47 -16.42 -9.85
N ILE A 980 10.39 -15.09 -9.80
CA ILE A 980 9.59 -14.32 -8.84
C ILE A 980 8.33 -13.83 -9.52
N ILE A 981 7.20 -14.22 -8.96
CA ILE A 981 5.87 -13.94 -9.49
C ILE A 981 5.12 -13.02 -8.52
N GLY A 982 4.63 -11.89 -9.01
CA GLY A 982 3.86 -10.93 -8.24
C GLY A 982 2.36 -11.05 -8.51
N LEU A 983 1.59 -11.15 -7.43
CA LEU A 983 0.13 -11.09 -7.46
C LEU A 983 -0.34 -9.67 -7.14
N PRO A 984 -1.19 -9.06 -7.99
CA PRO A 984 -1.55 -7.66 -7.85
C PRO A 984 -2.49 -7.42 -6.67
N SER A 985 -2.28 -6.32 -5.96
CA SER A 985 -3.16 -5.82 -4.89
C SER A 985 -4.41 -5.12 -5.46
N ASN A 986 -5.40 -4.83 -4.60
CA ASN A 986 -6.54 -3.99 -4.97
C ASN A 986 -6.26 -2.48 -4.81
N GLY A 987 -5.19 -2.15 -4.10
CA GLY A 987 -4.83 -0.81 -3.67
C GLY A 987 -3.74 -0.89 -2.60
N VAL A 988 -3.80 -0.01 -1.61
CA VAL A 988 -2.94 -0.05 -0.42
C VAL A 988 -3.45 -1.13 0.53
N HIS A 989 -2.59 -2.07 0.91
CA HIS A 989 -2.89 -3.04 1.97
C HIS A 989 -3.00 -2.35 3.34
N SER A 990 -3.50 -3.02 4.38
CA SER A 990 -3.74 -2.43 5.72
C SER A 990 -2.56 -1.68 6.37
N ASN A 991 -1.33 -1.91 5.92
CA ASN A 991 -0.11 -1.24 6.40
C ASN A 991 0.19 0.10 5.69
N GLY A 992 0.92 0.99 6.37
CA GLY A 992 1.35 2.29 5.82
C GLY A 992 0.32 3.43 5.97
N PHE A 993 -0.85 3.19 6.55
CA PHE A 993 -1.90 4.20 6.70
C PHE A 993 -1.54 5.36 7.64
N SER A 994 -0.64 5.17 8.62
CA SER A 994 -0.16 6.28 9.46
C SER A 994 0.57 7.33 8.62
N LEU A 995 1.33 6.91 7.60
CA LEU A 995 1.97 7.80 6.63
C LEU A 995 0.94 8.50 5.75
N ILE A 996 -0.10 7.79 5.30
CA ILE A 996 -1.20 8.36 4.51
C ILE A 996 -1.96 9.42 5.32
N HIS A 997 -2.26 9.18 6.60
CA HIS A 997 -2.91 10.17 7.47
C HIS A 997 -2.07 11.43 7.62
N ASN A 998 -0.74 11.29 7.80
CA ASN A 998 0.18 12.41 7.91
C ASN A 998 0.29 13.19 6.59
N LEU A 999 0.37 12.48 5.46
CA LEU A 999 0.36 13.06 4.12
C LEU A 999 -0.91 13.87 3.87
N MET A 1000 -2.09 13.29 4.15
CA MET A 1000 -3.38 13.99 3.98
C MET A 1000 -3.43 15.27 4.82
N LYS A 1001 -2.97 15.19 6.08
CA LYS A 1001 -2.89 16.36 6.97
C LYS A 1001 -1.96 17.44 6.42
N LYS A 1002 -0.77 17.08 5.93
CA LYS A 1002 0.18 18.03 5.34
C LYS A 1002 -0.33 18.63 4.03
N ALA A 1003 -1.04 17.86 3.23
CA ALA A 1003 -1.64 18.29 1.96
C ALA A 1003 -2.94 19.10 2.14
N GLY A 1004 -3.48 19.20 3.37
CA GLY A 1004 -4.76 19.86 3.63
C GLY A 1004 -5.96 19.13 3.04
N LEU A 1005 -5.85 17.81 2.82
CA LEU A 1005 -6.88 16.98 2.21
C LEU A 1005 -7.75 16.28 3.26
N THR A 1006 -9.03 16.11 2.93
CA THR A 1006 -10.04 15.40 3.71
C THR A 1006 -10.45 14.11 3.01
N LEU A 1007 -11.04 13.17 3.76
CA LEU A 1007 -11.48 11.90 3.19
C LEU A 1007 -12.65 12.06 2.19
N SER A 1008 -13.35 13.19 2.22
CA SER A 1008 -14.46 13.52 1.33
C SER A 1008 -14.01 14.18 0.02
N ASP A 1009 -12.74 14.60 -0.07
CA ASP A 1009 -12.21 15.17 -1.30
C ASP A 1009 -12.13 14.09 -2.38
N LYS A 1010 -12.32 14.47 -3.65
CA LYS A 1010 -12.16 13.54 -4.77
C LYS A 1010 -10.74 13.01 -4.82
N ALA A 1011 -10.60 11.69 -4.99
CA ALA A 1011 -9.30 11.08 -5.16
C ALA A 1011 -8.65 11.58 -6.45
N PRO A 1012 -7.49 12.27 -6.39
CA PRO A 1012 -6.86 12.87 -7.56
C PRO A 1012 -6.27 11.83 -8.52
N PHE A 1013 -6.29 10.56 -8.12
CA PHE A 1013 -5.74 9.40 -8.84
C PHE A 1013 -6.81 8.39 -9.26
N GLY A 1014 -8.09 8.61 -8.93
CA GLY A 1014 -9.19 7.71 -9.25
C GLY A 1014 -9.92 8.12 -10.54
N ASP A 1015 -10.14 7.17 -11.45
CA ASP A 1015 -10.86 7.41 -12.72
C ASP A 1015 -12.40 7.39 -12.54
N GLU A 1016 -12.89 6.86 -11.41
CA GLU A 1016 -14.32 6.65 -11.14
C GLU A 1016 -14.99 7.83 -10.40
N GLY A 1017 -14.23 8.88 -10.08
CA GLY A 1017 -14.74 10.04 -9.34
C GLY A 1017 -15.03 9.79 -7.86
N LEU A 1018 -14.53 8.68 -7.31
CA LEU A 1018 -14.60 8.33 -5.89
C LEU A 1018 -13.83 9.33 -5.02
N THR A 1019 -14.22 9.41 -3.74
CA THR A 1019 -13.52 10.17 -2.72
C THR A 1019 -12.22 9.48 -2.28
N LEU A 1020 -11.31 10.22 -1.64
CA LEU A 1020 -10.09 9.68 -1.05
C LEU A 1020 -10.40 8.55 -0.07
N GLY A 1021 -11.43 8.70 0.79
CA GLY A 1021 -11.83 7.67 1.73
C GLY A 1021 -12.27 6.38 1.05
N GLU A 1022 -13.06 6.46 -0.03
CA GLU A 1022 -13.54 5.30 -0.77
C GLU A 1022 -12.43 4.57 -1.53
N GLU A 1023 -11.49 5.30 -2.12
CA GLU A 1023 -10.32 4.72 -2.80
C GLU A 1023 -9.36 4.04 -1.81
N LEU A 1024 -9.12 4.68 -0.67
CA LEU A 1024 -8.18 4.21 0.35
C LEU A 1024 -8.73 3.03 1.16
N ILE A 1025 -10.05 2.87 1.28
CA ILE A 1025 -10.65 1.75 2.03
C ILE A 1025 -10.84 0.47 1.21
N LYS A 1026 -10.39 0.42 -0.06
CA LYS A 1026 -10.43 -0.80 -0.88
C LYS A 1026 -9.81 -1.97 -0.10
N PRO A 1027 -10.47 -3.13 0.01
CA PRO A 1027 -10.04 -4.19 0.91
C PRO A 1027 -8.76 -4.85 0.43
N THR A 1028 -7.91 -5.21 1.39
CA THR A 1028 -6.74 -6.06 1.21
C THR A 1028 -7.19 -7.38 0.59
N ARG A 1029 -6.44 -7.85 -0.41
CA ARG A 1029 -6.87 -8.98 -1.23
C ARG A 1029 -6.58 -10.30 -0.51
N ILE A 1030 -7.55 -11.20 -0.50
CA ILE A 1030 -7.39 -12.59 -0.04
C ILE A 1030 -6.92 -13.44 -1.22
N TYR A 1031 -5.77 -14.10 -1.09
CA TYR A 1031 -5.13 -14.85 -2.19
C TYR A 1031 -5.40 -16.36 -2.16
N VAL A 1032 -6.11 -16.86 -1.15
CA VAL A 1032 -6.30 -18.30 -0.88
C VAL A 1032 -6.77 -19.08 -2.12
N GLN A 1033 -7.86 -18.66 -2.76
CA GLN A 1033 -8.41 -19.36 -3.92
C GLN A 1033 -7.46 -19.37 -5.13
N SER A 1034 -6.60 -18.34 -5.25
CA SER A 1034 -5.65 -18.21 -6.36
C SER A 1034 -4.37 -19.02 -6.13
N VAL A 1035 -3.95 -19.19 -4.87
CA VAL A 1035 -2.63 -19.74 -4.51
C VAL A 1035 -2.71 -21.21 -4.08
N VAL A 1036 -3.73 -21.62 -3.32
CA VAL A 1036 -3.87 -22.99 -2.81
C VAL A 1036 -3.76 -24.06 -3.90
N PRO A 1037 -4.38 -23.92 -5.10
CA PRO A 1037 -4.22 -24.91 -6.15
C PRO A 1037 -2.76 -25.10 -6.61
N ALA A 1038 -1.96 -24.02 -6.63
CA ALA A 1038 -0.54 -24.08 -6.98
C ALA A 1038 0.30 -24.72 -5.86
N LEU A 1039 -0.02 -24.42 -4.59
CA LEU A 1039 0.59 -25.06 -3.43
C LEU A 1039 0.37 -26.58 -3.44
N GLN A 1040 -0.87 -27.01 -3.72
CA GLN A 1040 -1.24 -28.44 -3.75
C GLN A 1040 -0.51 -29.24 -4.84
N ARG A 1041 -0.09 -28.59 -5.93
CA ARG A 1041 0.70 -29.20 -7.00
C ARG A 1041 2.20 -29.22 -6.72
N GLY A 1042 2.66 -28.57 -5.65
CA GLY A 1042 4.08 -28.50 -5.29
C GLY A 1042 4.91 -27.57 -6.19
N PHE A 1043 4.28 -26.69 -6.97
CA PHE A 1043 4.97 -25.79 -7.91
C PHE A 1043 5.66 -24.60 -7.23
N VAL A 1044 5.24 -24.28 -6.00
CA VAL A 1044 5.67 -23.08 -5.28
C VAL A 1044 6.73 -23.43 -4.25
N LYS A 1045 7.86 -22.72 -4.27
CA LYS A 1045 8.99 -22.91 -3.33
C LYS A 1045 8.91 -21.97 -2.14
N ALA A 1046 8.35 -20.79 -2.32
CA ALA A 1046 8.17 -19.79 -1.27
C ALA A 1046 6.99 -18.88 -1.61
N VAL A 1047 6.35 -18.33 -0.59
CA VAL A 1047 5.27 -17.33 -0.69
C VAL A 1047 5.56 -16.23 0.33
N ALA A 1048 5.50 -14.97 -0.09
CA ALA A 1048 5.59 -13.81 0.79
C ALA A 1048 4.35 -12.93 0.63
N HIS A 1049 3.66 -12.70 1.74
CA HIS A 1049 2.60 -11.69 1.82
C HIS A 1049 3.26 -10.30 1.97
N VAL A 1050 2.85 -9.33 1.15
CA VAL A 1050 3.45 -7.99 1.14
C VAL A 1050 2.61 -7.07 2.04
N THR A 1051 3.09 -6.85 3.25
CA THR A 1051 2.42 -6.10 4.33
C THR A 1051 3.37 -5.03 4.90
N GLY A 1052 3.48 -4.90 6.22
CA GLY A 1052 4.48 -4.05 6.88
C GLY A 1052 5.90 -4.45 6.45
N GLY A 1053 6.78 -3.49 6.23
CA GLY A 1053 8.10 -3.73 5.64
C GLY A 1053 8.10 -3.86 4.10
N GLY A 1054 6.92 -3.79 3.46
CA GLY A 1054 6.77 -3.64 2.01
C GLY A 1054 7.41 -4.77 1.22
N LEU A 1055 7.80 -4.50 -0.03
CA LEU A 1055 8.55 -5.47 -0.85
C LEU A 1055 9.94 -5.73 -0.28
N LEU A 1056 10.49 -4.74 0.40
CA LEU A 1056 11.88 -4.74 0.79
C LEU A 1056 12.21 -5.67 1.96
N GLU A 1057 11.29 -5.84 2.91
CA GLU A 1057 11.53 -6.69 4.07
C GLU A 1057 10.78 -8.03 3.99
N ASN A 1058 9.69 -8.12 3.24
CA ASN A 1058 8.90 -9.36 3.15
C ASN A 1058 9.54 -10.43 2.25
N ILE A 1059 10.09 -10.05 1.09
CA ILE A 1059 10.71 -11.02 0.17
C ILE A 1059 11.96 -11.67 0.79
N PRO A 1060 12.87 -10.93 1.47
CA PRO A 1060 14.01 -11.54 2.16
C PRO A 1060 13.65 -12.60 3.20
N ARG A 1061 12.46 -12.53 3.83
CA ARG A 1061 12.02 -13.52 4.84
C ARG A 1061 11.87 -14.94 4.27
N VAL A 1062 11.74 -15.09 2.95
CA VAL A 1062 11.38 -16.36 2.31
C VAL A 1062 12.40 -16.87 1.30
N ILE A 1063 13.58 -16.23 1.21
CA ILE A 1063 14.68 -16.63 0.33
C ILE A 1063 15.97 -16.86 1.13
N PRO A 1064 16.89 -17.70 0.66
CA PRO A 1064 18.18 -17.92 1.32
C PRO A 1064 19.02 -16.64 1.46
N ASP A 1065 19.78 -16.51 2.55
CA ASP A 1065 20.68 -15.37 2.82
C ASP A 1065 21.73 -15.13 1.71
N ALA A 1066 22.09 -16.16 0.95
CA ALA A 1066 23.08 -16.10 -0.11
C ALA A 1066 22.53 -15.61 -1.47
N VAL A 1067 21.20 -15.51 -1.64
CA VAL A 1067 20.58 -15.07 -2.90
C VAL A 1067 19.86 -13.74 -2.73
N ARG A 1068 19.63 -13.04 -3.84
CA ARG A 1068 18.87 -11.78 -3.86
C ARG A 1068 17.75 -11.84 -4.90
N ALA A 1069 16.64 -11.21 -4.56
CA ALA A 1069 15.59 -10.85 -5.51
C ALA A 1069 15.98 -9.58 -6.24
N ARG A 1070 16.05 -9.65 -7.57
CA ARG A 1070 15.99 -8.45 -8.42
C ARG A 1070 14.52 -8.20 -8.70
N LEU A 1071 14.04 -6.96 -8.69
CA LEU A 1071 12.68 -6.64 -9.12
C LEU A 1071 12.75 -5.55 -10.18
N ASN A 1072 11.89 -5.61 -11.20
CA ASN A 1072 11.78 -4.54 -12.18
C ASN A 1072 10.37 -3.96 -12.20
N ALA A 1073 10.21 -2.75 -11.66
CA ALA A 1073 8.94 -2.03 -11.56
C ALA A 1073 8.22 -1.86 -12.91
N HIS A 1074 8.94 -1.92 -14.03
CA HIS A 1074 8.35 -1.86 -15.37
C HIS A 1074 7.55 -3.11 -15.77
N TRP A 1075 7.58 -4.18 -14.98
CA TRP A 1075 6.88 -5.43 -15.29
C TRP A 1075 5.54 -5.62 -14.56
N TRP A 1076 5.16 -4.69 -13.68
CA TRP A 1076 3.82 -4.68 -13.10
C TRP A 1076 3.21 -3.29 -13.13
N ASN A 1077 1.89 -3.25 -12.97
CA ASN A 1077 1.16 -1.99 -12.89
C ASN A 1077 1.21 -1.47 -11.45
N VAL A 1078 1.98 -0.41 -11.20
CA VAL A 1078 1.92 0.33 -9.94
C VAL A 1078 0.66 1.18 -9.94
N HIS A 1079 -0.24 0.95 -8.98
CA HIS A 1079 -1.52 1.66 -8.94
C HIS A 1079 -1.30 3.18 -8.75
N PRO A 1080 -2.12 4.05 -9.38
CA PRO A 1080 -1.99 5.50 -9.30
C PRO A 1080 -1.94 6.08 -7.87
N VAL A 1081 -2.58 5.42 -6.90
CA VAL A 1081 -2.52 5.79 -5.48
C VAL A 1081 -1.08 5.85 -4.94
N PHE A 1082 -0.19 4.94 -5.35
CA PHE A 1082 1.20 4.94 -4.88
C PHE A 1082 2.00 6.06 -5.50
N SER A 1083 1.75 6.41 -6.77
CA SER A 1083 2.35 7.59 -7.40
C SER A 1083 1.88 8.87 -6.70
N TRP A 1084 0.60 8.95 -6.33
CA TRP A 1084 0.07 10.08 -5.57
C TRP A 1084 0.67 10.19 -4.17
N ILE A 1085 0.85 9.06 -3.45
CA ILE A 1085 1.51 9.04 -2.13
C ILE A 1085 2.96 9.53 -2.26
N ALA A 1086 3.70 9.00 -3.24
CA ALA A 1086 5.09 9.38 -3.48
C ALA A 1086 5.23 10.88 -3.81
N ASP A 1087 4.40 11.41 -4.71
CA ASP A 1087 4.43 12.82 -5.09
C ASP A 1087 4.01 13.74 -3.94
N THR A 1088 2.83 13.50 -3.39
CA THR A 1088 2.20 14.39 -2.40
C THR A 1088 2.97 14.37 -1.07
N GLY A 1089 3.52 13.21 -0.69
CA GLY A 1089 4.35 13.08 0.50
C GLY A 1089 5.83 13.37 0.27
N SER A 1090 6.26 13.51 -1.00
CA SER A 1090 7.67 13.49 -1.40
C SER A 1090 8.42 12.24 -0.89
N VAL A 1091 7.69 11.14 -0.69
CA VAL A 1091 8.22 9.89 -0.10
C VAL A 1091 9.24 9.29 -1.06
N LYS A 1092 10.43 8.97 -0.53
CA LYS A 1092 11.52 8.40 -1.33
C LYS A 1092 11.17 6.99 -1.81
N ASP A 1093 11.78 6.56 -2.90
CA ASP A 1093 11.47 5.26 -3.51
C ASP A 1093 11.80 4.07 -2.58
N ASP A 1094 12.90 4.14 -1.82
CA ASP A 1094 13.26 3.14 -0.83
C ASP A 1094 12.21 3.05 0.29
N GLU A 1095 11.75 4.19 0.79
CA GLU A 1095 10.67 4.26 1.78
C GLU A 1095 9.34 3.78 1.20
N MET A 1096 9.01 4.11 -0.05
CA MET A 1096 7.81 3.60 -0.72
C MET A 1096 7.81 2.08 -0.77
N LEU A 1097 8.93 1.47 -1.17
CA LEU A 1097 9.08 0.02 -1.28
C LEU A 1097 9.20 -0.69 0.08
N ARG A 1098 9.62 0.04 1.13
CA ARG A 1098 9.70 -0.45 2.52
C ARG A 1098 8.39 -0.30 3.28
N THR A 1099 7.57 0.70 2.99
CA THR A 1099 6.30 0.93 3.70
C THR A 1099 5.12 0.28 3.01
N PHE A 1100 5.09 0.34 1.67
CA PHE A 1100 3.91 -0.02 0.89
C PHE A 1100 4.14 -1.24 0.01
N ASN A 1101 3.03 -1.82 -0.40
CA ASN A 1101 3.01 -2.97 -1.28
C ASN A 1101 3.20 -2.58 -2.78
N CYS A 1102 3.16 -1.29 -3.12
CA CYS A 1102 3.45 -0.73 -4.45
C CYS A 1102 2.77 -1.46 -5.64
N GLY A 1103 1.55 -1.98 -5.43
CA GLY A 1103 0.75 -2.68 -6.43
C GLY A 1103 0.89 -4.21 -6.41
N ILE A 1104 1.82 -4.78 -5.65
CA ILE A 1104 1.99 -6.22 -5.48
C ILE A 1104 1.61 -6.60 -4.06
N GLY A 1105 0.57 -7.41 -3.89
CA GLY A 1105 0.13 -7.82 -2.55
C GLY A 1105 0.68 -9.17 -2.09
N MET A 1106 1.12 -10.05 -2.99
CA MET A 1106 1.73 -11.33 -2.63
C MET A 1106 2.76 -11.75 -3.68
N VAL A 1107 3.82 -12.42 -3.26
CA VAL A 1107 4.92 -12.89 -4.11
C VAL A 1107 5.05 -14.41 -4.02
N LEU A 1108 5.24 -15.08 -5.14
CA LEU A 1108 5.54 -16.51 -5.23
C LEU A 1108 6.94 -16.72 -5.83
N VAL A 1109 7.72 -17.65 -5.28
CA VAL A 1109 8.98 -18.12 -5.88
C VAL A 1109 8.77 -19.50 -6.47
N VAL A 1110 9.07 -19.67 -7.75
CA VAL A 1110 8.79 -20.91 -8.50
C VAL A 1110 9.97 -21.29 -9.40
N ALA A 1111 10.06 -22.57 -9.74
CA ALA A 1111 11.04 -23.02 -10.74
C ALA A 1111 10.63 -22.54 -12.15
N PRO A 1112 11.57 -22.23 -13.06
CA PRO A 1112 11.25 -21.79 -14.43
C PRO A 1112 10.31 -22.73 -15.19
N GLU A 1113 10.47 -24.04 -15.02
CA GLU A 1113 9.66 -25.07 -15.66
C GLU A 1113 8.17 -25.03 -15.26
N HIS A 1114 7.86 -24.55 -14.06
CA HIS A 1114 6.48 -24.44 -13.57
C HIS A 1114 5.82 -23.10 -13.92
N GLN A 1115 6.55 -22.16 -14.54
CA GLN A 1115 6.04 -20.84 -14.87
C GLN A 1115 4.77 -20.89 -15.75
N ALA A 1116 4.78 -21.71 -16.80
CA ALA A 1116 3.66 -21.83 -17.73
C ALA A 1116 2.47 -22.60 -17.14
N GLU A 1117 2.70 -23.38 -16.08
CA GLU A 1117 1.69 -24.26 -15.46
C GLU A 1117 0.86 -23.55 -14.39
N LEU A 1118 1.27 -22.34 -13.99
CA LEU A 1118 0.54 -21.47 -13.09
C LEU A 1118 -0.60 -20.78 -13.84
N THR A 1119 -1.74 -21.46 -13.95
CA THR A 1119 -3.03 -20.86 -14.38
C THR A 1119 -3.62 -19.93 -13.31
N ILE A 1120 -2.85 -18.95 -12.85
CA ILE A 1120 -3.36 -17.88 -12.00
C ILE A 1120 -3.79 -16.73 -12.93
N LYS A 1121 -5.07 -16.36 -12.91
CA LYS A 1121 -5.56 -15.23 -13.72
C LYS A 1121 -4.96 -13.92 -13.16
N ARG A 1122 -4.37 -13.09 -14.03
CA ARG A 1122 -3.74 -11.78 -13.73
C ARG A 1122 -2.48 -11.87 -12.84
N VAL A 1123 -1.39 -12.34 -13.43
CA VAL A 1123 -0.07 -12.43 -12.81
C VAL A 1123 0.89 -11.44 -13.45
N CYS A 1124 1.74 -10.79 -12.65
CA CYS A 1124 2.85 -9.99 -13.16
C CYS A 1124 4.17 -10.74 -12.92
N TYR A 1125 4.99 -10.87 -13.96
CA TYR A 1125 6.33 -11.43 -13.84
C TYR A 1125 7.25 -10.38 -13.20
N LEU A 1126 7.83 -10.65 -12.03
CA LEU A 1126 8.60 -9.64 -11.31
C LEU A 1126 10.10 -9.72 -11.52
N SER A 1127 10.69 -10.92 -11.68
CA SER A 1127 12.09 -11.20 -12.09
C SER A 1127 12.56 -12.66 -11.90
N HIS A 1128 13.89 -12.83 -11.85
CA HIS A 1128 14.70 -13.98 -11.45
C HIS A 1128 15.60 -13.69 -10.23
N LEU A 1129 15.96 -14.72 -9.47
CA LEU A 1129 16.97 -14.65 -8.38
C LEU A 1129 18.42 -14.64 -8.91
N TYR A 1130 19.34 -13.96 -8.21
CA TYR A 1130 20.77 -13.86 -8.59
C TYR A 1130 21.75 -13.84 -7.39
N VAL A 1131 23.06 -14.01 -7.66
CA VAL A 1131 24.16 -13.86 -6.67
C VAL A 1131 24.79 -12.46 -6.78
N PRO A 1132 24.99 -11.71 -5.68
CA PRO A 1132 25.72 -10.45 -5.73
C PRO A 1132 27.23 -10.67 -5.97
N SER A 1133 27.84 -9.93 -6.90
CA SER A 1133 29.30 -9.88 -7.06
C SER A 1133 29.90 -8.73 -6.26
N GLY A 1134 30.68 -9.04 -5.21
CA GLY A 1134 31.58 -8.07 -4.57
C GLY A 1134 30.96 -6.97 -3.69
N MET A 1135 29.72 -7.13 -3.20
CA MET A 1135 29.01 -6.08 -2.43
C MET A 1135 28.51 -6.57 -1.07
N THR A 1136 28.68 -5.74 -0.04
CA THR A 1136 28.40 -6.06 1.37
C THR A 1136 27.07 -5.55 1.90
N LYS A 1137 26.29 -4.77 1.14
CA LYS A 1137 25.01 -4.19 1.60
C LYS A 1137 23.91 -4.27 0.54
N TRP A 1138 22.68 -4.34 1.02
CA TRP A 1138 21.48 -4.56 0.22
C TRP A 1138 20.94 -3.28 -0.45
N ASN A 1139 21.25 -2.11 0.11
CA ASN A 1139 20.84 -0.80 -0.43
C ASN A 1139 21.48 -0.45 -1.78
N ASP A 1140 22.48 -1.21 -2.23
CA ASP A 1140 23.20 -0.95 -3.50
C ASP A 1140 22.46 -1.53 -4.73
N VAL A 1141 21.28 -2.14 -4.54
CA VAL A 1141 20.54 -2.92 -5.56
C VAL A 1141 19.19 -2.31 -5.99
N VAL A 1142 18.60 -1.41 -5.19
CA VAL A 1142 17.26 -0.85 -5.44
C VAL A 1142 17.29 0.23 -6.52
#